data_AF-A0A9D5YD71-F1
#
_entry.id   AF-A0A9D5YD71-F1
#
_cell.length_a   1.000
_cell.length_b   1.000
_cell.length_c   1.000
_cell.angle_alpha   90.00
_cell.angle_beta   90.00
_cell.angle_gamma   90.00
#
_symmetry.space_group_name_H-M   'P 1'
#
loop_
_entity.id
_entity.type
_entity.pdbx_description
1 polymer ?
#
loop_
_entity_poly.entity_id
_entity_poly.type
_entity_poly.pdbx_seq_one_letter_code
_entity_poly.pdbx_strand_id
1 'polypeptide(L)'
;MNSLIIADEIEMTATSVDKVLTRVFLEKKKFYDKYYFVCDDSFVSEYLVQAMGLIAQKSVYFQGKAYFVPLCEKTPVLTEYFSNPDNVVEEIALQSFACIKNGRKERSCVICFVNCDEKKNEEKIINSLDLVFSFAKNNSARVVMGALLPLMPSIPQGIDHLAEREYNYFIEEYSSEAKADFSFYASLEKRCRQAVRDENISVSLLRYDNVFAPDKQHMPAYDLHETIRDIFRKQCVEITKEDYASDFTMTYIRDVIPSLVFALYKVKEGHTYNVASYTTNAATIKFAIHSKCRDFLRLKCDIGDLEEKECKSLGSLKFRKTSYKPFCNQTTAIYHAVCYLSEVEYDIEPLIAFYEGKLQRLKDLEVYILNEIERICKKHNIQYFLAGGSLLGAVRNGMSIAWDDDLDIGMLREDYNKFRKVFQEEMGEQFVYSCPTNGTGSHYTIDKVRLKGTYFSTNYSSKNSVEDGIFIDILVYDKTSNNKFLQKLHMAYLYAITKALEVRWYNAPRKNFHYRASKLALPFLRLIPYCVYHGLFELGVSFYKNKKNAKYLIDSVGKKLIDGAMPIDGLEEVHYVDFDGIKAPIPVDYTGYLNYAYGPNYMTLPTYSKRSAPHNFARIDMGEYIFENKEKAQFREVNIKGELFETEI
;
A
#
# COMPACT_ATOMS: atom_id res chain seq x y z
N MET A 1 23.17 -12.03 34.67
CA MET A 1 22.12 -12.71 33.88
C MET A 1 21.46 -11.69 32.95
N ASN A 2 22.29 -10.93 32.22
CA ASN A 2 22.28 -10.86 30.76
C ASN A 2 21.93 -12.16 30.01
N SER A 3 21.43 -11.95 28.78
CA SER A 3 21.05 -12.85 27.68
C SER A 3 19.67 -13.50 27.74
N LEU A 4 18.63 -12.83 27.20
CA LEU A 4 17.51 -13.47 26.45
C LEU A 4 16.48 -12.53 25.77
N ILE A 5 16.73 -11.22 25.61
CA ILE A 5 15.72 -10.29 25.02
C ILE A 5 16.21 -9.61 23.71
N ILE A 6 17.25 -10.12 23.06
CA ILE A 6 17.73 -9.53 21.79
C ILE A 6 17.91 -10.67 20.78
N ALA A 7 16.80 -11.13 20.21
CA ALA A 7 16.82 -12.06 19.06
C ALA A 7 15.60 -11.97 18.12
N ASP A 8 14.54 -11.20 18.44
CA ASP A 8 13.31 -11.16 17.61
C ASP A 8 13.21 -9.92 16.69
N GLU A 9 14.26 -9.11 16.55
CA GLU A 9 14.19 -7.84 15.80
C GLU A 9 14.71 -7.88 14.34
N ILE A 10 15.02 -9.05 13.77
CA ILE A 10 15.52 -9.13 12.39
C ILE A 10 14.83 -10.26 11.61
N GLU A 11 13.54 -10.10 11.35
CA GLU A 11 12.86 -10.80 10.24
C GLU A 11 11.57 -10.08 9.77
N MET A 12 11.64 -8.76 9.58
CA MET A 12 10.55 -7.97 8.98
C MET A 12 10.93 -7.49 7.57
N THR A 13 11.16 -8.43 6.66
CA THR A 13 11.21 -8.17 5.21
C THR A 13 10.03 -8.86 4.51
N ALA A 14 9.32 -8.06 3.70
CA ALA A 14 8.00 -8.26 3.08
C ALA A 14 6.79 -8.12 4.03
N THR A 15 5.90 -7.18 3.69
CA THR A 15 4.66 -6.86 4.38
C THR A 15 3.79 -8.10 4.59
N SER A 16 3.27 -8.28 5.80
CA SER A 16 2.44 -9.45 6.20
C SER A 16 1.16 -9.59 5.35
N VAL A 17 0.63 -8.47 4.85
CA VAL A 17 -0.49 -8.40 3.88
C VAL A 17 -0.13 -9.05 2.54
N ASP A 18 1.11 -8.87 2.09
CA ASP A 18 1.62 -9.46 0.87
C ASP A 18 1.82 -10.96 1.07
N LYS A 19 2.47 -11.41 2.15
CA LYS A 19 2.58 -12.85 2.46
C LYS A 19 1.24 -13.57 2.68
N VAL A 20 0.11 -12.89 2.87
CA VAL A 20 -1.21 -13.54 2.93
C VAL A 20 -1.93 -13.45 1.59
N LEU A 21 -2.08 -12.25 1.02
CA LEU A 21 -2.75 -12.09 -0.28
C LEU A 21 -1.92 -12.71 -1.41
N THR A 22 -0.62 -12.45 -1.48
CA THR A 22 0.28 -13.03 -2.48
C THR A 22 0.49 -14.52 -2.25
N ARG A 23 0.43 -15.03 -1.02
CA ARG A 23 0.39 -16.48 -0.77
C ARG A 23 -0.94 -17.13 -1.16
N VAL A 24 -2.05 -16.47 -0.89
CA VAL A 24 -3.40 -16.90 -1.31
C VAL A 24 -3.55 -16.87 -2.83
N PHE A 25 -3.08 -15.80 -3.48
CA PHE A 25 -3.16 -15.60 -4.93
C PHE A 25 -2.09 -16.42 -5.69
N LEU A 26 -0.84 -16.49 -5.23
CA LEU A 26 0.23 -17.22 -5.94
C LEU A 26 0.30 -18.73 -5.63
N GLU A 27 0.02 -19.20 -4.41
CA GLU A 27 0.21 -20.64 -4.09
C GLU A 27 -0.88 -21.55 -4.68
N LYS A 28 -2.07 -21.05 -5.05
CA LYS A 28 -3.22 -21.92 -5.36
C LYS A 28 -3.72 -21.94 -6.80
N LYS A 29 -3.25 -21.09 -7.73
CA LYS A 29 -3.71 -21.05 -9.14
C LYS A 29 -5.26 -21.10 -9.32
N LYS A 30 -6.04 -20.67 -8.33
CA LYS A 30 -7.51 -20.69 -8.35
C LYS A 30 -8.03 -19.26 -8.35
N PHE A 31 -7.85 -18.55 -9.47
CA PHE A 31 -8.43 -17.22 -9.61
C PHE A 31 -9.93 -17.31 -9.92
N TYR A 32 -10.68 -16.34 -9.39
CA TYR A 32 -11.99 -15.99 -9.88
C TYR A 32 -11.83 -14.92 -10.96
N ASP A 33 -12.56 -15.09 -12.06
CA ASP A 33 -12.63 -14.13 -13.16
C ASP A 33 -13.45 -12.90 -12.76
N LYS A 34 -14.35 -13.03 -11.78
CA LYS A 34 -15.17 -11.91 -11.28
C LYS A 34 -15.31 -11.92 -9.76
N TYR A 35 -15.11 -10.74 -9.16
CA TYR A 35 -15.32 -10.49 -7.73
C TYR A 35 -16.46 -9.50 -7.57
N TYR A 36 -17.47 -9.87 -6.78
CA TYR A 36 -18.60 -9.00 -6.48
C TYR A 36 -18.58 -8.67 -4.99
N PHE A 37 -18.35 -7.41 -4.66
CA PHE A 37 -18.41 -6.90 -3.30
C PHE A 37 -19.80 -6.34 -3.05
N VAL A 38 -20.52 -6.99 -2.14
CA VAL A 38 -21.89 -6.68 -1.78
C VAL A 38 -21.88 -6.18 -0.33
N CYS A 39 -22.20 -4.91 -0.08
CA CYS A 39 -22.09 -4.34 1.27
C CYS A 39 -23.35 -3.56 1.64
N ASP A 40 -23.68 -3.57 2.94
CA ASP A 40 -24.64 -2.65 3.55
C ASP A 40 -24.00 -1.29 3.86
N ASP A 41 -24.79 -0.21 3.77
CA ASP A 41 -24.33 1.19 3.83
C ASP A 41 -23.95 1.64 5.25
N SER A 42 -24.44 0.94 6.28
CA SER A 42 -24.28 1.29 7.70
C SER A 42 -22.82 1.27 8.19
N PHE A 43 -21.95 0.45 7.59
CA PHE A 43 -20.57 0.24 8.03
C PHE A 43 -19.52 0.42 6.92
N VAL A 44 -19.68 1.42 6.06
CA VAL A 44 -18.64 1.84 5.12
C VAL A 44 -17.64 2.77 5.83
N SER A 45 -16.41 2.32 6.03
CA SER A 45 -15.27 3.17 6.45
C SER A 45 -14.32 3.37 5.28
N GLU A 46 -13.51 4.44 5.31
CA GLU A 46 -12.49 4.69 4.28
C GLU A 46 -11.53 3.50 4.14
N TYR A 47 -11.19 2.84 5.25
CA TYR A 47 -10.35 1.64 5.28
C TYR A 47 -10.98 0.43 4.57
N LEU A 48 -12.30 0.24 4.69
CA LEU A 48 -13.03 -0.82 4.00
C LEU A 48 -12.98 -0.61 2.48
N VAL A 49 -13.19 0.65 2.05
CA VAL A 49 -13.17 1.04 0.63
C VAL A 49 -11.77 0.88 0.03
N GLN A 50 -10.73 1.32 0.75
CA GLN A 50 -9.34 1.14 0.33
C GLN A 50 -8.97 -0.34 0.18
N ALA A 51 -9.40 -1.19 1.12
CA ALA A 51 -9.14 -2.63 1.06
C ALA A 51 -9.90 -3.32 -0.09
N MET A 52 -11.12 -2.88 -0.40
CA MET A 52 -11.87 -3.35 -1.57
C MET A 52 -11.22 -2.93 -2.89
N GLY A 53 -10.74 -1.68 -2.98
CA GLY A 53 -9.96 -1.18 -4.12
C GLY A 53 -8.69 -2.01 -4.37
N LEU A 54 -8.00 -2.43 -3.30
CA LEU A 54 -6.81 -3.29 -3.40
C LEU A 54 -7.11 -4.66 -4.01
N ILE A 55 -8.21 -5.30 -3.61
CA ILE A 55 -8.59 -6.61 -4.17
C ILE A 55 -9.00 -6.46 -5.63
N ALA A 56 -9.67 -5.37 -5.97
CA ALA A 56 -10.05 -5.06 -7.34
C ALA A 56 -8.83 -4.87 -8.24
N GLN A 57 -7.85 -4.07 -7.81
CA GLN A 57 -6.56 -3.92 -8.50
C GLN A 57 -5.87 -5.27 -8.70
N LYS A 58 -5.80 -6.12 -7.67
CA LYS A 58 -5.22 -7.47 -7.79
C LYS A 58 -6.06 -8.41 -8.67
N SER A 59 -7.39 -8.25 -8.74
CA SER A 59 -8.24 -9.09 -9.60
C SER A 59 -8.03 -8.80 -11.09
N VAL A 60 -7.83 -7.53 -11.47
CA VAL A 60 -7.52 -7.11 -12.84
C VAL A 60 -6.14 -7.57 -13.30
N TYR A 61 -5.18 -7.66 -12.37
CA TYR A 61 -3.86 -8.24 -12.65
C TYR A 61 -3.94 -9.69 -13.18
N PHE A 62 -4.95 -10.46 -12.77
CA PHE A 62 -5.21 -11.82 -13.25
C PHE A 62 -6.29 -11.90 -14.34
N GLN A 63 -6.55 -10.79 -15.06
CA GLN A 63 -7.60 -10.64 -16.08
C GLN A 63 -9.05 -10.75 -15.55
N GLY A 64 -9.23 -10.69 -14.23
CA GLY A 64 -10.55 -10.66 -13.60
C GLY A 64 -11.16 -9.25 -13.55
N LYS A 65 -12.43 -9.14 -13.18
CA LYS A 65 -13.11 -7.86 -12.96
C LYS A 65 -13.69 -7.78 -11.55
N ALA A 66 -13.66 -6.60 -10.94
CA ALA A 66 -14.27 -6.37 -9.64
C ALA A 66 -15.44 -5.39 -9.75
N TYR A 67 -16.52 -5.74 -9.06
CA TYR A 67 -17.77 -5.01 -9.08
C TYR A 67 -18.21 -4.69 -7.66
N PHE A 68 -18.69 -3.48 -7.45
CA PHE A 68 -19.37 -3.09 -6.23
C PHE A 68 -20.88 -3.11 -6.45
N VAL A 69 -21.60 -3.74 -5.54
CA VAL A 69 -23.05 -3.91 -5.60
C VAL A 69 -23.64 -3.49 -4.25
N PRO A 70 -24.21 -2.28 -4.13
CA PRO A 70 -24.84 -1.85 -2.88
C PRO A 70 -26.06 -2.73 -2.56
N LEU A 71 -26.21 -3.14 -1.29
CA LEU A 71 -27.40 -3.86 -0.82
C LEU A 71 -28.64 -2.95 -0.68
N CYS A 72 -28.42 -1.64 -0.54
CA CYS A 72 -29.44 -0.60 -0.36
C CYS A 72 -29.27 0.57 -1.36
N GLU A 73 -29.38 1.82 -0.91
CA GLU A 73 -29.35 3.02 -1.77
C GLU A 73 -27.91 3.42 -2.14
N LYS A 74 -27.74 4.29 -3.15
CA LYS A 74 -26.39 4.75 -3.54
C LYS A 74 -25.76 5.57 -2.42
N THR A 75 -24.63 5.12 -1.90
CA THR A 75 -23.85 5.88 -0.92
C THR A 75 -23.01 6.97 -1.61
N PRO A 76 -23.16 8.27 -1.25
CA PRO A 76 -22.40 9.36 -1.87
C PRO A 76 -20.88 9.24 -1.69
N VAL A 77 -20.43 8.77 -0.52
CA VAL A 77 -19.00 8.58 -0.17
C VAL A 77 -18.35 7.54 -1.09
N LEU A 78 -19.05 6.44 -1.36
CA LEU A 78 -18.62 5.41 -2.30
C LEU A 78 -18.68 5.91 -3.73
N THR A 79 -19.68 6.73 -4.06
CA THR A 79 -19.81 7.34 -5.39
C THR A 79 -18.61 8.24 -5.71
N GLU A 80 -18.13 9.05 -4.77
CA GLU A 80 -16.95 9.91 -4.94
C GLU A 80 -15.64 9.10 -5.05
N TYR A 81 -15.51 8.02 -4.26
CA TYR A 81 -14.36 7.12 -4.35
C TYR A 81 -14.35 6.36 -5.69
N PHE A 82 -15.46 5.74 -6.11
CA PHE A 82 -15.53 4.93 -7.34
C PHE A 82 -15.68 5.74 -8.63
N SER A 83 -16.01 7.04 -8.56
CA SER A 83 -16.00 7.93 -9.73
C SER A 83 -14.61 8.46 -10.09
N ASN A 84 -13.58 8.15 -9.29
CA ASN A 84 -12.20 8.37 -9.67
C ASN A 84 -11.78 7.38 -10.79
N PRO A 85 -11.38 7.84 -11.98
CA PRO A 85 -10.96 6.96 -13.09
C PRO A 85 -9.75 6.08 -12.78
N ASP A 86 -9.02 6.34 -11.68
CA ASP A 86 -7.92 5.51 -11.20
C ASP A 86 -8.38 4.28 -10.38
N ASN A 87 -9.68 4.15 -10.07
CA ASN A 87 -10.23 3.02 -9.30
C ASN A 87 -10.80 1.92 -10.22
N VAL A 88 -10.44 0.68 -9.90
CA VAL A 88 -10.66 -0.51 -10.75
C VAL A 88 -12.03 -1.18 -10.53
N VAL A 89 -12.85 -0.62 -9.63
CA VAL A 89 -14.14 -1.19 -9.21
C VAL A 89 -15.28 -0.51 -9.98
N GLU A 90 -16.06 -1.28 -10.73
CA GLU A 90 -17.27 -0.78 -11.40
C GLU A 90 -18.49 -0.92 -10.46
N GLU A 91 -19.25 0.16 -10.28
CA GLU A 91 -20.53 0.11 -9.56
C GLU A 91 -21.63 -0.50 -10.46
N ILE A 92 -22.34 -1.52 -9.97
CA ILE A 92 -23.48 -2.12 -10.67
C ILE A 92 -24.72 -2.08 -9.78
N ALA A 93 -25.86 -1.68 -10.35
CA ALA A 93 -27.15 -1.74 -9.67
C ALA A 93 -27.52 -3.18 -9.31
N LEU A 94 -28.02 -3.41 -8.09
CA LEU A 94 -28.37 -4.73 -7.56
C LEU A 94 -29.32 -5.54 -8.48
N GLN A 95 -30.28 -4.89 -9.14
CA GLN A 95 -31.18 -5.54 -10.09
C GLN A 95 -30.46 -5.99 -11.38
N SER A 96 -29.49 -5.19 -11.86
CA SER A 96 -28.67 -5.54 -13.01
C SER A 96 -27.70 -6.67 -12.68
N PHE A 97 -27.19 -6.73 -11.44
CA PHE A 97 -26.33 -7.79 -10.94
C PHE A 97 -27.00 -9.18 -11.02
N ALA A 98 -28.27 -9.29 -10.64
CA ALA A 98 -29.04 -10.55 -10.74
C ALA A 98 -29.24 -11.05 -12.20
N CYS A 99 -29.18 -10.14 -13.18
CA CYS A 99 -29.40 -10.44 -14.59
C CYS A 99 -28.11 -10.81 -15.35
N ILE A 100 -26.94 -10.77 -14.70
CA ILE A 100 -25.66 -11.14 -15.32
C ILE A 100 -25.64 -12.65 -15.57
N LYS A 101 -25.86 -13.04 -16.85
CA LYS A 101 -25.68 -14.41 -17.34
C LYS A 101 -24.33 -14.51 -18.05
N ASN A 102 -23.40 -15.29 -17.50
CA ASN A 102 -22.12 -15.51 -18.14
C ASN A 102 -22.27 -16.46 -19.35
N GLY A 103 -21.97 -15.98 -20.56
CA GLY A 103 -22.00 -16.78 -21.80
C GLY A 103 -20.87 -17.80 -21.95
N ARG A 104 -19.86 -17.76 -21.07
CA ARG A 104 -18.80 -18.77 -20.86
C ARG A 104 -18.64 -19.01 -19.35
N LYS A 105 -18.22 -20.22 -18.93
CA LYS A 105 -18.01 -20.62 -17.52
C LYS A 105 -16.88 -19.81 -16.85
N GLU A 106 -17.15 -18.55 -16.55
CA GLU A 106 -16.29 -17.69 -15.72
C GLU A 106 -16.50 -18.03 -14.24
N ARG A 107 -15.42 -18.21 -13.50
CA ARG A 107 -15.44 -18.48 -12.05
C ARG A 107 -15.73 -17.17 -11.33
N SER A 108 -16.90 -17.04 -10.72
CA SER A 108 -17.27 -15.84 -9.96
C SER A 108 -17.21 -16.09 -8.45
N CYS A 109 -16.94 -15.05 -7.67
CA CYS A 109 -17.18 -15.07 -6.23
C CYS A 109 -17.89 -13.81 -5.76
N VAL A 110 -18.63 -13.94 -4.66
CA VAL A 110 -19.36 -12.85 -4.02
C VAL A 110 -18.87 -12.74 -2.59
N ILE A 111 -18.43 -11.55 -2.20
CA ILE A 111 -18.09 -11.21 -0.82
C ILE A 111 -19.18 -10.28 -0.33
N CYS A 112 -19.99 -10.76 0.61
CA CYS A 112 -21.06 -10.00 1.24
C CYS A 112 -20.63 -9.52 2.62
N PHE A 113 -20.87 -8.27 2.98
CA PHE A 113 -20.67 -7.77 4.35
C PHE A 113 -21.93 -7.04 4.84
N VAL A 114 -22.49 -7.53 5.94
CA VAL A 114 -23.77 -7.06 6.50
C VAL A 114 -23.57 -6.64 7.95
N ASN A 115 -24.10 -5.49 8.31
CA ASN A 115 -24.17 -5.06 9.69
C ASN A 115 -25.44 -5.59 10.36
N CYS A 116 -25.33 -6.59 11.22
CA CYS A 116 -26.48 -7.17 11.90
C CYS A 116 -26.91 -6.43 13.17
N ASP A 117 -26.16 -5.43 13.62
CA ASP A 117 -26.56 -4.57 14.75
C ASP A 117 -27.61 -3.53 14.32
N GLU A 118 -27.57 -3.08 13.07
CA GLU A 118 -28.52 -2.10 12.55
C GLU A 118 -29.69 -2.79 11.83
N LYS A 119 -30.86 -2.88 12.50
CA LYS A 119 -32.08 -3.45 11.92
C LYS A 119 -32.69 -2.65 10.77
N LYS A 120 -32.17 -1.45 10.52
CA LYS A 120 -32.66 -0.59 9.46
C LYS A 120 -32.42 -1.32 8.14
N ASN A 121 -33.51 -1.62 7.43
CA ASN A 121 -33.51 -2.39 6.19
C ASN A 121 -33.32 -3.92 6.32
N GLU A 122 -33.49 -4.55 7.50
CA GLU A 122 -33.41 -6.03 7.66
C GLU A 122 -34.17 -6.78 6.55
N GLU A 123 -35.46 -6.50 6.38
CA GLU A 123 -36.29 -7.17 5.38
C GLU A 123 -35.77 -6.94 3.96
N LYS A 124 -35.30 -5.72 3.65
CA LYS A 124 -34.72 -5.42 2.33
C LYS A 124 -33.40 -6.15 2.12
N ILE A 125 -32.53 -6.23 3.14
CA ILE A 125 -31.24 -6.93 3.06
C ILE A 125 -31.49 -8.42 2.85
N ILE A 126 -32.38 -9.04 3.61
CA ILE A 126 -32.75 -10.45 3.44
C ILE A 126 -33.31 -10.70 2.03
N ASN A 127 -34.20 -9.83 1.53
CA ASN A 127 -34.72 -9.93 0.16
C ASN A 127 -33.63 -9.72 -0.91
N SER A 128 -32.67 -8.81 -0.67
CA SER A 128 -31.52 -8.58 -1.55
C SER A 128 -30.57 -9.77 -1.58
N LEU A 129 -30.47 -10.54 -0.50
CA LEU A 129 -29.68 -11.77 -0.46
C LEU A 129 -30.26 -12.87 -1.34
N ASP A 130 -31.58 -12.93 -1.53
CA ASP A 130 -32.18 -13.87 -2.49
C ASP A 130 -31.68 -13.61 -3.92
N LEU A 131 -31.45 -12.34 -4.28
CA LEU A 131 -30.86 -11.98 -5.57
C LEU A 131 -29.40 -12.42 -5.65
N VAL A 132 -28.64 -12.27 -4.55
CA VAL A 132 -27.25 -12.73 -4.46
C VAL A 132 -27.17 -14.25 -4.59
N PHE A 133 -28.01 -15.00 -3.89
CA PHE A 133 -28.04 -16.45 -3.91
C PHE A 133 -28.53 -16.98 -5.26
N SER A 134 -29.54 -16.35 -5.86
CA SER A 134 -29.96 -16.65 -7.23
C SER A 134 -28.83 -16.44 -8.24
N PHE A 135 -28.10 -15.32 -8.15
CA PHE A 135 -26.91 -15.08 -8.96
C PHE A 135 -25.84 -16.16 -8.74
N ALA A 136 -25.55 -16.49 -7.48
CA ALA A 136 -24.53 -17.47 -7.12
C ALA A 136 -24.89 -18.87 -7.62
N LYS A 137 -26.16 -19.27 -7.51
CA LYS A 137 -26.69 -20.53 -8.05
C LYS A 137 -26.55 -20.60 -9.57
N ASN A 138 -26.98 -19.56 -10.27
CA ASN A 138 -26.94 -19.52 -11.74
C ASN A 138 -25.52 -19.49 -12.30
N ASN A 139 -24.56 -18.94 -11.54
CA ASN A 139 -23.17 -18.79 -11.97
C ASN A 139 -22.19 -19.74 -11.26
N SER A 140 -22.68 -20.67 -10.43
CA SER A 140 -21.85 -21.53 -9.58
C SER A 140 -20.79 -20.75 -8.78
N ALA A 141 -21.18 -19.57 -8.29
CA ALA A 141 -20.28 -18.65 -7.60
C ALA A 141 -20.09 -19.06 -6.14
N ARG A 142 -18.88 -18.84 -5.61
CA ARG A 142 -18.62 -18.98 -4.17
C ARG A 142 -19.03 -17.71 -3.45
N VAL A 143 -19.77 -17.83 -2.35
CA VAL A 143 -20.22 -16.72 -1.50
C VAL A 143 -19.49 -16.78 -0.16
N VAL A 144 -18.90 -15.67 0.26
CA VAL A 144 -18.40 -15.47 1.62
C VAL A 144 -19.19 -14.33 2.24
N MET A 145 -19.91 -14.63 3.31
CA MET A 145 -20.72 -13.71 4.07
C MET A 145 -19.96 -13.26 5.31
N GLY A 146 -19.82 -11.96 5.51
CA GLY A 146 -19.37 -11.34 6.76
C GLY A 146 -20.54 -10.71 7.48
N ALA A 147 -20.71 -11.02 8.76
CA ALA A 147 -21.75 -10.47 9.62
C ALA A 147 -21.11 -9.76 10.81
N LEU A 148 -21.36 -8.45 10.92
CA LEU A 148 -21.01 -7.67 12.11
C LEU A 148 -22.10 -7.90 13.17
N LEU A 149 -21.73 -8.44 14.31
CA LEU A 149 -22.66 -8.87 15.35
C LEU A 149 -23.06 -7.70 16.28
N PRO A 150 -24.29 -7.73 16.84
CA PRO A 150 -24.68 -6.86 17.94
C PRO A 150 -23.97 -7.24 19.25
N LEU A 151 -24.23 -6.49 20.34
CA LEU A 151 -23.66 -6.78 21.66
C LEU A 151 -23.92 -8.24 22.08
N MET A 152 -22.87 -8.96 22.39
CA MET A 152 -22.94 -10.36 22.83
C MET A 152 -23.52 -10.51 24.26
N PRO A 153 -24.39 -11.51 24.52
CA PRO A 153 -24.75 -11.90 25.87
C PRO A 153 -23.50 -12.36 26.63
N SER A 154 -23.43 -12.06 27.92
CA SER A 154 -22.35 -12.56 28.78
C SER A 154 -22.41 -14.07 28.94
N ILE A 155 -21.30 -14.75 28.66
CA ILE A 155 -21.17 -16.21 28.87
C ILE A 155 -21.31 -16.53 30.37
N PRO A 156 -22.01 -17.61 30.78
CA PRO A 156 -22.22 -17.95 32.18
C PRO A 156 -20.93 -18.32 32.93
N GLN A 157 -21.00 -18.21 34.26
CA GLN A 157 -19.88 -18.44 35.17
C GLN A 157 -19.25 -19.84 34.99
N GLY A 158 -17.94 -19.92 34.77
CA GLY A 158 -17.19 -21.18 34.60
C GLY A 158 -17.01 -21.72 33.17
N ILE A 159 -17.40 -20.96 32.13
CA ILE A 159 -17.16 -21.30 30.72
C ILE A 159 -16.15 -20.31 30.12
N ASP A 160 -14.93 -20.77 29.86
CA ASP A 160 -13.82 -19.90 29.38
C ASP A 160 -14.03 -19.38 27.94
N HIS A 161 -14.71 -20.16 27.11
CA HIS A 161 -15.03 -19.83 25.72
C HIS A 161 -16.20 -20.67 25.22
N LEU A 162 -17.07 -20.08 24.39
CA LEU A 162 -18.10 -20.82 23.66
C LEU A 162 -17.55 -21.32 22.32
N ALA A 163 -17.70 -22.62 22.05
CA ALA A 163 -17.43 -23.14 20.72
C ALA A 163 -18.47 -22.62 19.72
N GLU A 164 -18.09 -22.48 18.44
CA GLU A 164 -18.97 -21.91 17.40
C GLU A 164 -20.29 -22.67 17.19
N ARG A 165 -20.34 -23.95 17.57
CA ARG A 165 -21.56 -24.80 17.53
C ARG A 165 -22.48 -24.56 18.73
N GLU A 166 -21.91 -24.24 19.88
CA GLU A 166 -22.62 -23.94 21.14
C GLU A 166 -23.14 -22.50 21.15
N TYR A 167 -22.53 -21.64 20.33
CA TYR A 167 -22.89 -20.24 20.15
C TYR A 167 -24.35 -20.00 19.75
N ASN A 168 -24.91 -20.83 18.87
CA ASN A 168 -26.29 -20.65 18.41
C ASN A 168 -27.30 -21.04 19.49
N TYR A 169 -27.02 -22.13 20.21
CA TYR A 169 -27.81 -22.55 21.37
C TYR A 169 -27.74 -21.49 22.48
N PHE A 170 -26.55 -20.94 22.73
CA PHE A 170 -26.33 -19.88 23.69
C PHE A 170 -27.11 -18.59 23.35
N ILE A 171 -27.10 -18.15 22.09
CA ILE A 171 -27.88 -16.97 21.68
C ILE A 171 -29.39 -17.23 21.82
N GLU A 172 -29.87 -18.40 21.40
CA GLU A 172 -31.30 -18.73 21.46
C GLU A 172 -31.82 -18.76 22.91
N GLU A 173 -31.05 -19.33 23.85
CA GLU A 173 -31.40 -19.40 25.27
C GLU A 173 -31.23 -18.05 26.01
N TYR A 174 -30.18 -17.27 25.72
CA TYR A 174 -29.79 -16.08 26.51
C TYR A 174 -30.04 -14.73 25.82
N SER A 175 -30.64 -14.70 24.62
CA SER A 175 -31.01 -13.46 23.92
C SER A 175 -31.91 -12.53 24.73
N SER A 176 -32.75 -13.08 25.61
CA SER A 176 -33.66 -12.31 26.47
C SER A 176 -32.94 -11.54 27.59
N GLU A 177 -31.77 -12.01 28.06
CA GLU A 177 -31.00 -11.40 29.15
C GLU A 177 -30.04 -10.31 28.66
N ALA A 178 -29.56 -10.39 27.41
CA ALA A 178 -28.52 -9.52 26.87
C ALA A 178 -28.96 -8.10 26.51
N LYS A 179 -30.27 -7.79 26.53
CA LYS A 179 -30.87 -6.59 25.92
C LYS A 179 -30.39 -6.31 24.48
N ALA A 180 -29.86 -7.33 23.80
CA ALA A 180 -29.29 -7.26 22.47
C ALA A 180 -30.08 -8.18 21.55
N ASP A 181 -30.52 -7.64 20.42
CA ASP A 181 -31.47 -8.30 19.55
C ASP A 181 -30.74 -9.03 18.41
N PHE A 182 -30.57 -10.34 18.58
CA PHE A 182 -29.93 -11.20 17.59
C PHE A 182 -30.85 -11.66 16.46
N SER A 183 -32.11 -11.20 16.40
CA SER A 183 -33.08 -11.73 15.45
C SER A 183 -32.63 -11.56 13.99
N PHE A 184 -31.98 -10.43 13.67
CA PHE A 184 -31.51 -10.17 12.32
C PHE A 184 -30.36 -11.11 11.93
N TYR A 185 -29.39 -11.28 12.83
CA TYR A 185 -28.30 -12.24 12.63
C TYR A 185 -28.84 -13.68 12.46
N ALA A 186 -29.81 -14.07 13.30
CA ALA A 186 -30.44 -15.39 13.21
C ALA A 186 -31.18 -15.59 11.88
N SER A 187 -31.92 -14.58 11.39
CA SER A 187 -32.55 -14.57 10.07
C SER A 187 -31.53 -14.72 8.94
N LEU A 188 -30.42 -13.98 9.01
CA LEU A 188 -29.32 -14.04 8.05
C LEU A 188 -28.67 -15.43 8.00
N GLU A 189 -28.33 -15.99 9.16
CA GLU A 189 -27.72 -17.32 9.27
C GLU A 189 -28.68 -18.40 8.76
N LYS A 190 -29.95 -18.35 9.17
CA LYS A 190 -30.99 -19.28 8.70
C LYS A 190 -31.10 -19.26 7.18
N ARG A 191 -31.11 -18.07 6.57
CA ARG A 191 -31.16 -17.93 5.11
C ARG A 191 -29.91 -18.50 4.42
N CYS A 192 -28.72 -18.27 4.98
CA CYS A 192 -27.47 -18.86 4.48
C CYS A 192 -27.49 -20.39 4.55
N ARG A 193 -28.03 -20.97 5.63
CA ARG A 193 -28.19 -22.44 5.76
C ARG A 193 -29.14 -23.01 4.71
N GLN A 194 -30.27 -22.34 4.46
CA GLN A 194 -31.22 -22.72 3.40
C GLN A 194 -30.55 -22.68 2.01
N ALA A 195 -29.75 -21.64 1.73
CA ALA A 195 -29.00 -21.54 0.48
C ALA A 195 -28.03 -22.74 0.27
N VAL A 196 -27.36 -23.17 1.35
CA VAL A 196 -26.45 -24.32 1.28
C VAL A 196 -27.21 -25.64 1.14
N ARG A 197 -28.23 -25.88 1.97
CA ARG A 197 -28.98 -27.15 2.05
C ARG A 197 -29.93 -27.36 0.87
N ASP A 198 -30.76 -26.36 0.59
CA ASP A 198 -31.91 -26.52 -0.31
C ASP A 198 -31.57 -26.05 -1.74
N GLU A 199 -30.62 -25.13 -1.87
CA GLU A 199 -30.24 -24.55 -3.16
C GLU A 199 -28.85 -24.99 -3.66
N ASN A 200 -28.11 -25.75 -2.84
CA ASN A 200 -26.78 -26.27 -3.13
C ASN A 200 -25.76 -25.17 -3.50
N ILE A 201 -25.81 -24.04 -2.80
CA ILE A 201 -24.93 -22.88 -3.02
C ILE A 201 -23.72 -22.98 -2.08
N SER A 202 -22.55 -22.64 -2.62
CA SER A 202 -21.29 -22.58 -1.85
C SER A 202 -21.23 -21.30 -1.01
N VAL A 203 -21.68 -21.35 0.25
CA VAL A 203 -21.69 -20.18 1.17
C VAL A 203 -20.81 -20.44 2.38
N SER A 204 -19.98 -19.49 2.81
CA SER A 204 -19.29 -19.54 4.13
C SER A 204 -19.63 -18.29 4.93
N LEU A 205 -19.83 -18.41 6.25
CA LEU A 205 -20.24 -17.30 7.11
C LEU A 205 -19.13 -16.95 8.12
N LEU A 206 -18.71 -15.68 8.15
CA LEU A 206 -17.72 -15.13 9.08
C LEU A 206 -18.42 -14.13 9.99
N ARG A 207 -18.29 -14.32 11.30
CA ARG A 207 -18.83 -13.47 12.35
C ARG A 207 -17.74 -12.54 12.87
N TYR A 208 -18.06 -11.26 12.98
CA TYR A 208 -17.16 -10.24 13.54
C TYR A 208 -17.83 -9.58 14.73
N ASP A 209 -17.07 -9.40 15.81
CA ASP A 209 -17.45 -8.59 16.96
C ASP A 209 -16.44 -7.47 17.20
N ASN A 210 -16.90 -6.44 17.91
CA ASN A 210 -16.11 -5.30 18.35
C ASN A 210 -15.11 -4.80 17.29
N VAL A 211 -15.64 -4.45 16.10
CA VAL A 211 -14.82 -3.99 14.99
C VAL A 211 -14.43 -2.53 15.22
N PHE A 212 -13.15 -2.20 15.12
CA PHE A 212 -12.68 -0.82 15.28
C PHE A 212 -11.68 -0.39 14.22
N ALA A 213 -11.69 0.90 13.95
CA ALA A 213 -10.79 1.66 13.10
C ALA A 213 -10.37 2.92 13.86
N PRO A 214 -9.34 3.66 13.42
CA PRO A 214 -8.96 4.91 14.08
C PRO A 214 -10.08 5.96 14.07
N ASP A 215 -10.85 6.02 12.97
CA ASP A 215 -11.90 7.01 12.71
C ASP A 215 -13.31 6.55 13.13
N LYS A 216 -13.54 5.23 13.22
CA LYS A 216 -14.85 4.65 13.47
C LYS A 216 -14.73 3.40 14.32
N GLN A 217 -15.65 3.19 15.25
CA GLN A 217 -15.73 1.96 16.04
C GLN A 217 -17.16 1.42 16.07
N HIS A 218 -17.27 0.10 16.07
CA HIS A 218 -18.44 -0.69 16.41
C HIS A 218 -18.02 -1.68 17.50
N MET A 219 -17.87 -1.15 18.73
CA MET A 219 -17.40 -1.91 19.89
C MET A 219 -18.44 -1.86 21.02
N PRO A 220 -19.57 -2.55 20.87
CA PRO A 220 -20.63 -2.49 21.88
C PRO A 220 -20.19 -3.02 23.25
N ALA A 221 -19.16 -3.88 23.32
CA ALA A 221 -18.62 -4.37 24.59
C ALA A 221 -17.68 -3.37 25.28
N TYR A 222 -17.10 -2.40 24.56
CA TYR A 222 -16.09 -1.49 25.09
C TYR A 222 -15.91 -0.23 24.23
N ASP A 223 -16.17 0.95 24.81
CA ASP A 223 -15.96 2.22 24.11
C ASP A 223 -14.48 2.65 24.17
N LEU A 224 -13.72 2.28 23.13
CA LEU A 224 -12.31 2.63 23.01
C LEU A 224 -12.11 4.14 22.88
N HIS A 225 -12.91 4.81 22.05
CA HIS A 225 -12.78 6.25 21.81
C HIS A 225 -13.06 7.08 23.06
N GLU A 226 -14.10 6.77 23.83
CA GLU A 226 -14.39 7.49 25.08
C GLU A 226 -13.34 7.21 26.15
N THR A 227 -12.82 5.98 26.23
CA THR A 227 -11.69 5.66 27.12
C THR A 227 -10.48 6.55 26.79
N ILE A 228 -10.13 6.65 25.50
CA ILE A 228 -9.01 7.48 25.05
C ILE A 228 -9.26 8.95 25.42
N ARG A 229 -10.48 9.46 25.19
CA ARG A 229 -10.84 10.84 25.56
C ARG A 229 -10.78 11.08 27.07
N ASP A 230 -11.22 10.13 27.90
CA ASP A 230 -11.14 10.24 29.36
C ASP A 230 -9.69 10.30 29.84
N ILE A 231 -8.82 9.43 29.29
CA ILE A 231 -7.38 9.44 29.56
C ILE A 231 -6.77 10.80 29.17
N PHE A 232 -7.17 11.39 28.04
CA PHE A 232 -6.69 12.71 27.64
C PHE A 232 -7.18 13.83 28.59
N ARG A 233 -8.43 13.76 29.05
CA ARG A 233 -8.98 14.74 30.03
C ARG A 233 -8.24 14.67 31.36
N LYS A 234 -7.95 13.46 31.84
CA LYS A 234 -7.32 13.21 33.16
C LYS A 234 -5.79 13.28 33.13
N GLN A 235 -5.17 13.14 31.95
CA GLN A 235 -3.72 12.96 31.77
C GLN A 235 -3.17 11.79 32.61
N CYS A 236 -4.00 10.79 32.88
CA CYS A 236 -3.69 9.62 33.71
C CYS A 236 -4.40 8.39 33.15
N VAL A 237 -3.71 7.25 33.21
CA VAL A 237 -4.27 5.94 32.93
C VAL A 237 -4.56 5.25 34.27
N GLU A 238 -5.83 5.24 34.66
CA GLU A 238 -6.32 4.57 35.87
C GLU A 238 -6.75 3.15 35.53
N ILE A 239 -6.07 2.15 36.12
CA ILE A 239 -6.41 0.73 35.97
C ILE A 239 -6.96 0.22 37.31
N THR A 240 -8.23 -0.17 37.27
CA THR A 240 -9.02 -0.62 38.43
C THR A 240 -9.27 -2.13 38.37
N LYS A 241 -9.78 -2.70 39.47
CA LYS A 241 -10.24 -4.11 39.51
C LYS A 241 -11.28 -4.41 38.43
N GLU A 242 -12.17 -3.46 38.13
CA GLU A 242 -13.23 -3.62 37.15
C GLU A 242 -12.68 -3.77 35.72
N ASP A 243 -11.49 -3.21 35.44
CA ASP A 243 -10.86 -3.28 34.12
C ASP A 243 -10.36 -4.69 33.75
N TYR A 244 -10.21 -5.57 34.75
CA TYR A 244 -9.86 -6.99 34.57
C TYR A 244 -11.09 -7.90 34.55
N ALA A 245 -12.29 -7.37 34.78
CA ALA A 245 -13.47 -8.17 35.08
C ALA A 245 -14.12 -8.84 33.86
N SER A 246 -13.68 -8.55 32.63
CA SER A 246 -14.26 -9.13 31.42
C SER A 246 -13.30 -9.09 30.24
N ASP A 247 -12.87 -10.27 29.78
CA ASP A 247 -12.22 -10.41 28.48
C ASP A 247 -13.26 -10.39 27.36
N PHE A 248 -12.95 -9.77 26.23
CA PHE A 248 -13.74 -9.74 25.02
C PHE A 248 -12.84 -9.83 23.78
N THR A 249 -13.43 -10.18 22.65
CA THR A 249 -12.76 -10.17 21.35
C THR A 249 -12.90 -8.82 20.69
N MET A 250 -11.91 -8.41 19.91
CA MET A 250 -11.98 -7.22 19.05
C MET A 250 -11.31 -7.48 17.71
N THR A 251 -11.87 -6.87 16.67
CA THR A 251 -11.38 -7.00 15.31
C THR A 251 -10.93 -5.66 14.78
N TYR A 252 -9.68 -5.56 14.36
CA TYR A 252 -9.20 -4.35 13.70
C TYR A 252 -9.72 -4.31 12.26
N ILE A 253 -10.19 -3.15 11.79
CA ILE A 253 -10.80 -3.01 10.46
C ILE A 253 -9.90 -3.53 9.32
N ARG A 254 -8.56 -3.45 9.50
CA ARG A 254 -7.56 -3.94 8.55
C ARG A 254 -7.57 -5.47 8.38
N ASP A 255 -8.17 -6.22 9.31
CA ASP A 255 -8.28 -7.68 9.24
C ASP A 255 -9.62 -8.13 8.63
N VAL A 256 -10.66 -7.28 8.58
CA VAL A 256 -12.01 -7.64 8.11
C VAL A 256 -12.01 -8.06 6.64
N ILE A 257 -11.56 -7.21 5.73
CA ILE A 257 -11.58 -7.53 4.30
C ILE A 257 -10.62 -8.68 3.94
N PRO A 258 -9.36 -8.70 4.40
CA PRO A 258 -8.49 -9.80 4.03
C PRO A 258 -8.91 -11.13 4.66
N SER A 259 -9.57 -11.16 5.81
CA SER A 259 -10.13 -12.40 6.36
C SER A 259 -11.29 -12.93 5.51
N LEU A 260 -12.16 -12.06 4.96
CA LEU A 260 -13.18 -12.45 3.97
C LEU A 260 -12.55 -13.01 2.69
N VAL A 261 -11.49 -12.40 2.18
CA VAL A 261 -10.78 -12.91 0.99
C VAL A 261 -10.11 -14.23 1.32
N PHE A 262 -9.40 -14.33 2.44
CA PHE A 262 -8.75 -15.55 2.88
C PHE A 262 -9.74 -16.71 3.01
N ALA A 263 -10.96 -16.41 3.48
CA ALA A 263 -12.06 -17.35 3.56
C ALA A 263 -12.47 -17.95 2.21
N LEU A 264 -12.33 -17.23 1.08
CA LEU A 264 -12.60 -17.82 -0.24
C LEU A 264 -11.73 -19.04 -0.56
N TYR A 265 -10.56 -19.19 0.07
CA TYR A 265 -9.54 -20.17 -0.33
C TYR A 265 -9.22 -21.24 0.72
N LYS A 266 -9.36 -20.87 1.99
CA LYS A 266 -8.86 -21.68 3.11
C LYS A 266 -9.97 -22.17 4.03
N VAL A 267 -11.14 -21.54 4.02
CA VAL A 267 -12.27 -22.04 4.81
C VAL A 267 -13.05 -23.09 4.03
N LYS A 268 -13.69 -23.99 4.76
CA LYS A 268 -14.62 -24.98 4.20
C LYS A 268 -15.99 -24.33 3.94
N GLU A 269 -16.59 -24.71 2.81
CA GLU A 269 -17.91 -24.27 2.37
C GLU A 269 -18.99 -24.80 3.30
N GLY A 270 -20.03 -23.99 3.51
CA GLY A 270 -21.18 -24.18 4.43
C GLY A 270 -20.85 -24.14 5.92
N HIS A 271 -19.63 -23.73 6.29
CA HIS A 271 -19.26 -23.56 7.69
C HIS A 271 -19.31 -22.10 8.14
N THR A 272 -19.62 -21.92 9.43
CA THR A 272 -19.52 -20.63 10.13
C THR A 272 -18.19 -20.52 10.90
N TYR A 273 -17.62 -19.32 10.95
CA TYR A 273 -16.35 -19.01 11.62
C TYR A 273 -16.46 -17.72 12.43
N ASN A 274 -15.90 -17.69 13.64
CA ASN A 274 -15.70 -16.45 14.37
C ASN A 274 -14.34 -15.84 14.02
N VAL A 275 -14.32 -14.56 13.68
CA VAL A 275 -13.09 -13.81 13.35
C VAL A 275 -12.86 -12.75 14.41
N ALA A 276 -11.69 -12.81 15.05
CA ALA A 276 -11.23 -11.82 15.99
C ALA A 276 -9.73 -11.61 15.83
N SER A 277 -9.31 -10.35 15.72
CA SER A 277 -7.90 -9.99 15.70
C SER A 277 -7.26 -10.28 17.06
N TYR A 278 -7.93 -9.87 18.14
CA TYR A 278 -7.39 -9.92 19.50
C TYR A 278 -8.43 -10.43 20.49
N THR A 279 -7.94 -11.07 21.55
CA THR A 279 -8.70 -11.34 22.79
C THR A 279 -8.06 -10.49 23.88
N THR A 280 -8.84 -9.68 24.57
CA THR A 280 -8.33 -8.60 25.44
C THR A 280 -9.35 -8.20 26.51
N ASN A 281 -8.92 -7.38 27.47
CA ASN A 281 -9.79 -6.67 28.41
C ASN A 281 -9.46 -5.17 28.45
N ALA A 282 -10.22 -4.40 29.23
CA ALA A 282 -10.03 -2.96 29.41
C ALA A 282 -8.65 -2.63 30.00
N ALA A 283 -8.15 -3.43 30.94
CA ALA A 283 -6.83 -3.23 31.55
C ALA A 283 -5.71 -3.34 30.51
N THR A 284 -5.77 -4.34 29.63
CA THR A 284 -4.79 -4.55 28.54
C THR A 284 -4.80 -3.39 27.56
N ILE A 285 -5.98 -2.85 27.22
CA ILE A 285 -6.11 -1.68 26.35
C ILE A 285 -5.48 -0.45 27.01
N LYS A 286 -5.84 -0.16 28.25
CA LYS A 286 -5.30 0.96 29.03
C LYS A 286 -3.78 0.84 29.16
N PHE A 287 -3.26 -0.35 29.42
CA PHE A 287 -1.82 -0.62 29.46
C PHE A 287 -1.16 -0.37 28.10
N ALA A 288 -1.77 -0.80 26.99
CA ALA A 288 -1.28 -0.53 25.65
C ALA A 288 -1.18 0.98 25.38
N ILE A 289 -2.21 1.75 25.73
CA ILE A 289 -2.22 3.23 25.63
C ILE A 289 -1.08 3.84 26.45
N HIS A 290 -0.95 3.46 27.73
CA HIS A 290 0.13 3.96 28.58
C HIS A 290 1.51 3.61 28.00
N SER A 291 1.73 2.34 27.62
CA SER A 291 3.04 1.87 27.17
C SER A 291 3.55 2.59 25.92
N LYS A 292 2.67 2.91 24.97
CA LYS A 292 3.03 3.58 23.72
C LYS A 292 2.99 5.10 23.80
N CYS A 293 2.14 5.65 24.66
CA CYS A 293 1.86 7.08 24.65
C CYS A 293 2.39 7.83 25.87
N ARG A 294 2.93 7.16 26.91
CA ARG A 294 3.39 7.84 28.14
C ARG A 294 4.41 8.94 27.88
N ASP A 295 5.35 8.74 26.96
CA ASP A 295 6.47 9.68 26.76
C ASP A 295 6.01 10.90 25.97
N PHE A 296 5.11 10.69 25.01
CA PHE A 296 4.55 11.72 24.16
C PHE A 296 3.40 12.50 24.85
N LEU A 297 2.52 11.82 25.59
CA LEU A 297 1.37 12.41 26.29
C LEU A 297 1.60 12.71 27.77
N ARG A 298 2.80 12.42 28.31
CA ARG A 298 3.14 12.61 29.75
C ARG A 298 2.16 11.95 30.72
N LEU A 299 1.64 10.78 30.35
CA LEU A 299 0.63 10.06 31.13
C LEU A 299 1.22 9.48 32.41
N LYS A 300 0.49 9.62 33.52
CA LYS A 300 0.71 8.82 34.73
C LYS A 300 -0.05 7.50 34.65
N CYS A 301 0.31 6.51 35.47
CA CYS A 301 -0.41 5.25 35.59
C CYS A 301 -0.58 4.87 37.05
N ASP A 302 -1.84 4.65 37.45
CA ASP A 302 -2.21 4.18 38.78
C ASP A 302 -2.84 2.78 38.64
N ILE A 303 -2.28 1.81 39.38
CA ILE A 303 -2.69 0.40 39.33
C ILE A 303 -3.28 0.03 40.70
N GLY A 304 -4.57 -0.31 40.72
CA GLY A 304 -5.24 -0.86 41.91
C GLY A 304 -4.92 -2.35 42.14
N ASP A 305 -5.42 -2.93 43.24
CA ASP A 305 -5.17 -4.34 43.55
C ASP A 305 -5.72 -5.27 42.44
N LEU A 306 -4.98 -6.33 42.14
CA LEU A 306 -5.31 -7.30 41.09
C LEU A 306 -6.28 -8.37 41.63
N GLU A 307 -7.39 -8.57 40.94
CA GLU A 307 -8.24 -9.75 41.10
C GLU A 307 -8.56 -10.32 39.72
N GLU A 308 -8.27 -11.61 39.52
CA GLU A 308 -8.65 -12.34 38.30
C GLU A 308 -10.12 -12.81 38.40
N LYS A 309 -10.97 -12.38 37.46
CA LYS A 309 -12.29 -13.00 37.21
C LYS A 309 -12.72 -12.90 35.74
N GLU A 310 -13.12 -14.07 35.22
CA GLU A 310 -13.99 -14.45 34.09
C GLU A 310 -13.88 -13.84 32.67
N CYS A 311 -13.87 -14.76 31.70
CA CYS A 311 -13.75 -14.53 30.27
C CYS A 311 -15.12 -14.40 29.56
N LYS A 312 -15.24 -13.46 28.60
CA LYS A 312 -16.45 -13.23 27.78
C LYS A 312 -16.09 -13.04 26.29
N SER A 313 -15.38 -14.01 25.70
CA SER A 313 -14.82 -13.88 24.36
C SER A 313 -15.40 -14.87 23.34
N LEU A 314 -15.51 -14.46 22.07
CA LEU A 314 -15.80 -15.38 20.98
C LEU A 314 -14.59 -16.30 20.74
N GLY A 315 -14.83 -17.61 20.74
CA GLY A 315 -13.81 -18.57 20.32
C GLY A 315 -13.50 -18.41 18.83
N SER A 316 -12.34 -17.85 18.47
CA SER A 316 -11.84 -17.73 17.08
C SER A 316 -10.93 -18.90 16.65
N LEU A 317 -10.86 -19.95 17.46
CA LEU A 317 -9.91 -21.06 17.29
C LEU A 317 -10.05 -21.78 15.95
N LYS A 318 -11.28 -22.00 15.46
CA LYS A 318 -11.50 -22.66 14.16
C LYS A 318 -10.98 -21.82 13.01
N PHE A 319 -11.19 -20.50 13.05
CA PHE A 319 -10.63 -19.60 12.04
C PHE A 319 -9.10 -19.53 12.17
N ARG A 320 -8.53 -19.44 13.38
CA ARG A 320 -7.06 -19.46 13.58
C ARG A 320 -6.40 -20.75 13.09
N LYS A 321 -7.08 -21.91 13.21
CA LYS A 321 -6.61 -23.20 12.66
C LYS A 321 -6.47 -23.20 11.13
N THR A 322 -7.07 -22.24 10.43
CA THR A 322 -6.83 -22.02 8.99
C THR A 322 -5.49 -21.36 8.68
N SER A 323 -4.68 -21.06 9.72
CA SER A 323 -3.40 -20.34 9.66
C SER A 323 -3.51 -18.84 9.36
N TYR A 324 -4.71 -18.26 9.48
CA TYR A 324 -4.89 -16.81 9.42
C TYR A 324 -4.24 -16.14 10.64
N LYS A 325 -3.49 -15.05 10.40
CA LYS A 325 -2.87 -14.22 11.43
C LYS A 325 -3.27 -12.75 11.20
N PRO A 326 -3.62 -11.99 12.26
CA PRO A 326 -3.87 -10.55 12.17
C PRO A 326 -2.66 -9.80 11.61
N PHE A 327 -2.90 -8.75 10.81
CA PHE A 327 -1.82 -7.97 10.18
C PHE A 327 -1.18 -6.99 11.13
N CYS A 328 -1.99 -6.40 12.00
CA CYS A 328 -1.55 -5.44 12.99
C CYS A 328 -1.48 -6.16 14.34
N ASN A 329 -0.49 -5.83 15.17
CA ASN A 329 -0.56 -6.21 16.57
C ASN A 329 -1.52 -5.27 17.31
N GLN A 330 -2.06 -5.73 18.43
CA GLN A 330 -3.08 -5.01 19.18
C GLN A 330 -2.60 -3.64 19.64
N THR A 331 -1.40 -3.57 20.21
CA THR A 331 -0.81 -2.34 20.76
C THR A 331 -0.68 -1.25 19.69
N THR A 332 -0.25 -1.62 18.48
CA THR A 332 -0.15 -0.71 17.33
C THR A 332 -1.55 -0.29 16.84
N ALA A 333 -2.51 -1.21 16.77
CA ALA A 333 -3.88 -0.87 16.37
C ALA A 333 -4.54 0.13 17.34
N ILE A 334 -4.33 -0.04 18.65
CA ILE A 334 -4.79 0.90 19.68
C ILE A 334 -4.07 2.24 19.56
N TYR A 335 -2.75 2.23 19.36
CA TYR A 335 -1.94 3.43 19.15
C TYR A 335 -2.47 4.28 17.98
N HIS A 336 -2.88 3.66 16.88
CA HIS A 336 -3.47 4.37 15.74
C HIS A 336 -4.75 5.13 16.12
N ALA A 337 -5.64 4.51 16.90
CA ALA A 337 -6.84 5.19 17.40
C ALA A 337 -6.50 6.35 18.34
N VAL A 338 -5.50 6.19 19.21
CA VAL A 338 -5.02 7.26 20.10
C VAL A 338 -4.49 8.44 19.32
N CYS A 339 -3.66 8.20 18.30
CA CYS A 339 -3.08 9.25 17.50
C CYS A 339 -4.11 9.98 16.62
N TYR A 340 -5.07 9.25 16.04
CA TYR A 340 -6.18 9.86 15.33
C TYR A 340 -6.96 10.84 16.21
N LEU A 341 -7.35 10.42 17.42
CA LEU A 341 -8.08 11.26 18.37
C LEU A 341 -7.24 12.40 18.96
N SER A 342 -5.91 12.27 18.92
CA SER A 342 -4.98 13.31 19.37
C SER A 342 -4.61 14.31 18.28
N GLU A 343 -5.06 14.10 17.04
CA GLU A 343 -4.58 14.83 15.85
C GLU A 343 -3.04 14.77 15.69
N VAL A 344 -2.44 13.69 16.21
CA VAL A 344 -0.99 13.47 16.17
C VAL A 344 -0.71 12.60 14.97
N GLU A 345 0.26 12.99 14.15
CA GLU A 345 0.66 12.18 13.00
C GLU A 345 1.16 10.81 13.46
N TYR A 346 0.61 9.74 12.88
CA TYR A 346 0.98 8.37 13.21
C TYR A 346 1.20 7.51 11.97
N ASP A 347 2.06 6.51 12.15
CA ASP A 347 2.49 5.60 11.11
C ASP A 347 1.35 4.63 10.76
N ILE A 348 0.53 4.98 9.78
CA ILE A 348 -0.21 3.97 9.03
C ILE A 348 0.81 3.32 8.09
N GLU A 349 1.21 2.07 8.36
CA GLU A 349 1.89 1.27 7.35
C GLU A 349 1.10 1.36 6.06
N PRO A 350 1.67 1.85 4.95
CA PRO A 350 0.92 2.00 3.72
C PRO A 350 0.30 0.66 3.34
N LEU A 351 -1.02 0.66 3.10
CA LEU A 351 -1.76 -0.45 2.49
C LEU A 351 -1.22 -0.78 1.08
N ILE A 352 -0.43 0.14 0.52
CA ILE A 352 0.00 0.19 -0.86
C ILE A 352 1.40 -0.44 -0.94
N ALA A 353 1.45 -1.69 -1.39
CA ALA A 353 2.63 -2.22 -2.03
C ALA A 353 2.78 -1.49 -3.37
N PHE A 354 3.63 -0.47 -3.42
CA PHE A 354 4.08 0.10 -4.70
C PHE A 354 4.74 -1.03 -5.51
N TYR A 355 4.47 -1.09 -6.80
CA TYR A 355 5.06 -2.08 -7.73
C TYR A 355 4.72 -3.55 -7.47
N GLU A 356 3.52 -3.87 -6.97
CA GLU A 356 3.05 -5.27 -6.84
C GLU A 356 3.94 -6.13 -5.92
N GLY A 357 4.61 -5.53 -4.93
CA GLY A 357 5.58 -6.21 -4.06
C GLY A 357 6.95 -6.44 -4.72
N LYS A 358 7.13 -6.00 -5.96
CA LYS A 358 8.36 -6.13 -6.73
C LYS A 358 9.34 -5.00 -6.51
N LEU A 359 9.03 -4.02 -5.65
CA LEU A 359 9.90 -2.87 -5.40
C LEU A 359 11.32 -3.29 -4.96
N GLN A 360 11.45 -4.34 -4.16
CA GLN A 360 12.77 -4.86 -3.81
C GLN A 360 13.50 -5.41 -5.05
N ARG A 361 12.79 -6.20 -5.87
CA ARG A 361 13.37 -6.76 -7.10
C ARG A 361 13.74 -5.68 -8.11
N LEU A 362 12.97 -4.59 -8.18
CA LEU A 362 13.28 -3.41 -8.97
C LEU A 362 14.63 -2.84 -8.55
N LYS A 363 14.82 -2.61 -7.24
CA LYS A 363 16.07 -2.11 -6.67
C LYS A 363 17.25 -3.05 -6.92
N ASP A 364 17.04 -4.36 -6.81
CA ASP A 364 18.09 -5.33 -7.14
C ASP A 364 18.53 -5.23 -8.61
N LEU A 365 17.58 -4.97 -9.53
CA LEU A 365 17.86 -4.76 -10.95
C LEU A 365 18.51 -3.39 -11.21
N GLU A 366 18.17 -2.36 -10.45
CA GLU A 366 18.88 -1.07 -10.50
C GLU A 366 20.32 -1.23 -10.02
N VAL A 367 20.57 -1.94 -8.92
CA VAL A 367 21.92 -2.29 -8.46
C VAL A 367 22.68 -3.10 -9.52
N TYR A 368 22.00 -3.98 -10.25
CA TYR A 368 22.60 -4.69 -11.39
C TYR A 368 23.04 -3.74 -12.51
N ILE A 369 22.23 -2.74 -12.87
CA ILE A 369 22.60 -1.70 -13.84
C ILE A 369 23.76 -0.85 -13.28
N LEU A 370 23.73 -0.49 -12.00
CA LEU A 370 24.76 0.32 -11.34
C LEU A 370 26.14 -0.37 -11.36
N ASN A 371 26.19 -1.68 -11.17
CA ASN A 371 27.43 -2.46 -11.28
C ASN A 371 28.06 -2.37 -12.67
N GLU A 372 27.27 -2.30 -13.73
CA GLU A 372 27.79 -2.13 -15.09
C GLU A 372 28.34 -0.72 -15.30
N ILE A 373 27.64 0.30 -14.80
CA ILE A 373 28.12 1.69 -14.81
C ILE A 373 29.45 1.77 -14.07
N GLU A 374 29.53 1.20 -12.85
CA GLU A 374 30.73 1.16 -12.03
C GLU A 374 31.91 0.49 -12.77
N ARG A 375 31.68 -0.64 -13.43
CA ARG A 375 32.72 -1.36 -14.20
C ARG A 375 33.34 -0.48 -15.27
N ILE A 376 32.51 0.23 -16.05
CA ILE A 376 32.97 1.09 -17.15
C ILE A 376 33.61 2.36 -16.59
N CYS A 377 33.00 2.98 -15.58
CA CYS A 377 33.53 4.19 -14.95
C CYS A 377 34.92 3.96 -14.35
N LYS A 378 35.13 2.85 -13.63
CA LYS A 378 36.44 2.47 -13.10
C LYS A 378 37.48 2.25 -14.19
N LYS A 379 37.11 1.56 -15.28
CA LYS A 379 38.02 1.28 -16.40
C LYS A 379 38.53 2.57 -17.08
N HIS A 380 37.68 3.57 -17.19
CA HIS A 380 37.97 4.83 -17.90
C HIS A 380 38.32 6.01 -16.99
N ASN A 381 38.47 5.76 -15.68
CA ASN A 381 38.72 6.81 -14.68
C ASN A 381 37.70 7.97 -14.78
N ILE A 382 36.42 7.59 -14.76
CA ILE A 382 35.26 8.48 -14.79
C ILE A 382 34.66 8.49 -13.40
N GLN A 383 34.57 9.67 -12.78
CA GLN A 383 33.95 9.81 -11.48
C GLN A 383 32.44 10.02 -11.61
N TYR A 384 31.68 9.32 -10.78
CA TYR A 384 30.26 9.55 -10.52
C TYR A 384 30.01 9.37 -9.03
N PHE A 385 28.83 9.78 -8.57
CA PHE A 385 28.38 9.59 -7.20
C PHE A 385 26.89 9.24 -7.17
N LEU A 386 26.41 8.56 -6.12
CA LEU A 386 24.97 8.47 -5.87
C LEU A 386 24.39 9.88 -5.68
N ALA A 387 23.25 10.15 -6.27
CA ALA A 387 22.58 11.46 -6.20
C ALA A 387 21.16 11.32 -5.63
N GLY A 388 20.51 12.46 -5.37
CA GLY A 388 19.10 12.51 -5.01
C GLY A 388 18.72 11.58 -3.84
N GLY A 389 17.65 10.80 -4.06
CA GLY A 389 17.13 9.84 -3.08
C GLY A 389 18.13 8.74 -2.75
N SER A 390 18.90 8.29 -3.75
CA SER A 390 19.92 7.26 -3.59
C SER A 390 21.05 7.69 -2.68
N LEU A 391 21.55 8.94 -2.80
CA LEU A 391 22.54 9.49 -1.87
C LEU A 391 22.00 9.59 -0.45
N LEU A 392 20.76 10.08 -0.30
CA LEU A 392 20.12 10.21 0.99
C LEU A 392 19.95 8.83 1.66
N GLY A 393 19.53 7.82 0.90
CA GLY A 393 19.42 6.43 1.38
C GLY A 393 20.77 5.85 1.83
N ALA A 394 21.81 6.02 1.01
CA ALA A 394 23.16 5.58 1.34
C ALA A 394 23.67 6.19 2.66
N VAL A 395 23.51 7.49 2.84
CA VAL A 395 23.97 8.20 4.05
C VAL A 395 23.11 7.88 5.28
N ARG A 396 21.79 7.77 5.11
CA ARG A 396 20.87 7.64 6.25
C ARG A 396 20.76 6.21 6.77
N ASN A 397 20.74 5.21 5.88
CA ASN A 397 20.46 3.83 6.25
C ASN A 397 21.30 2.80 5.46
N GLY A 398 22.29 3.22 4.67
CA GLY A 398 23.19 2.31 3.94
C GLY A 398 22.50 1.49 2.84
N MET A 399 21.34 1.92 2.37
CA MET A 399 20.51 1.20 1.40
C MET A 399 19.55 2.18 0.71
N SER A 400 18.99 1.79 -0.44
CA SER A 400 17.97 2.59 -1.11
C SER A 400 16.79 2.91 -0.19
N ILE A 401 16.17 4.07 -0.39
CA ILE A 401 15.02 4.49 0.41
C ILE A 401 13.87 3.49 0.19
N ALA A 402 13.26 3.00 1.28
CA ALA A 402 12.37 1.84 1.23
C ALA A 402 11.16 1.99 0.28
N TRP A 403 10.66 3.21 0.10
CA TRP A 403 9.51 3.53 -0.77
C TRP A 403 9.90 4.15 -2.12
N ASP A 404 11.19 4.36 -2.38
CA ASP A 404 11.70 4.90 -3.64
C ASP A 404 11.76 3.82 -4.71
N ASP A 405 11.60 4.23 -5.96
CA ASP A 405 11.44 3.36 -7.13
C ASP A 405 12.42 3.67 -8.27
N ASP A 406 13.38 4.53 -8.00
CA ASP A 406 14.43 4.95 -8.91
C ASP A 406 15.79 4.97 -8.20
N LEU A 407 16.84 4.84 -9.01
CA LEU A 407 18.22 5.05 -8.59
C LEU A 407 18.84 6.16 -9.45
N ASP A 408 19.28 7.21 -8.78
CA ASP A 408 19.91 8.38 -9.37
C ASP A 408 21.44 8.36 -9.17
N ILE A 409 22.17 8.66 -10.24
CA ILE A 409 23.60 8.97 -10.17
C ILE A 409 23.89 10.38 -10.65
N GLY A 410 24.88 11.02 -10.05
CA GLY A 410 25.38 12.33 -10.37
C GLY A 410 26.74 12.28 -11.05
N MET A 411 26.94 13.13 -12.06
CA MET A 411 28.23 13.37 -12.70
C MET A 411 28.49 14.86 -12.89
N LEU A 412 29.75 15.27 -12.73
CA LEU A 412 30.20 16.58 -13.22
C LEU A 412 30.30 16.55 -14.74
N ARG A 413 30.07 17.69 -15.40
CA ARG A 413 30.05 17.81 -16.87
C ARG A 413 31.24 17.17 -17.57
N GLU A 414 32.44 17.27 -16.99
CA GLU A 414 33.66 16.74 -17.59
C GLU A 414 33.66 15.21 -17.62
N ASP A 415 33.27 14.56 -16.52
CA ASP A 415 33.14 13.09 -16.45
C ASP A 415 31.94 12.58 -17.24
N TYR A 416 30.81 13.29 -17.18
CA TYR A 416 29.66 13.01 -18.05
C TYR A 416 30.06 12.98 -19.53
N ASN A 417 30.83 13.97 -19.99
CA ASN A 417 31.31 14.00 -21.38
C ASN A 417 32.26 12.84 -21.73
N LYS A 418 33.04 12.32 -20.78
CA LYS A 418 33.84 11.09 -20.97
C LYS A 418 32.92 9.87 -21.06
N PHE A 419 31.98 9.76 -20.11
CA PHE A 419 31.01 8.67 -20.03
C PHE A 419 30.24 8.49 -21.34
N ARG A 420 29.70 9.58 -21.89
CA ARG A 420 28.96 9.57 -23.16
C ARG A 420 29.75 9.01 -24.35
N LYS A 421 31.09 9.15 -24.33
CA LYS A 421 31.95 8.69 -25.44
C LYS A 421 32.21 7.19 -25.39
N VAL A 422 32.28 6.61 -24.19
CA VAL A 422 32.76 5.23 -23.99
C VAL A 422 31.65 4.25 -23.64
N PHE A 423 30.58 4.71 -22.96
CA PHE A 423 29.60 3.82 -22.37
C PHE A 423 28.83 3.00 -23.42
N GLN A 424 28.38 3.64 -24.50
CA GLN A 424 27.60 2.96 -25.53
C GLN A 424 28.40 1.87 -26.28
N GLU A 425 29.72 2.01 -26.37
CA GLU A 425 30.60 1.05 -27.05
C GLU A 425 30.99 -0.13 -26.15
N GLU A 426 30.92 0.03 -24.82
CA GLU A 426 31.42 -0.95 -23.87
C GLU A 426 30.35 -1.61 -22.97
N MET A 427 29.11 -1.09 -23.00
CA MET A 427 28.00 -1.68 -22.26
C MET A 427 27.68 -3.09 -22.75
N GLY A 428 27.33 -3.98 -21.82
CA GLY A 428 26.83 -5.30 -22.15
C GLY A 428 25.58 -5.27 -23.02
N GLU A 429 25.36 -6.34 -23.80
CA GLU A 429 24.24 -6.44 -24.75
C GLU A 429 22.87 -6.32 -24.08
N GLN A 430 22.77 -6.64 -22.80
CA GLN A 430 21.57 -6.53 -21.98
C GLN A 430 21.18 -5.09 -21.63
N PHE A 431 22.02 -4.09 -21.91
CA PHE A 431 21.77 -2.69 -21.58
C PHE A 431 21.46 -1.85 -22.82
N VAL A 432 20.73 -0.75 -22.58
CA VAL A 432 20.48 0.33 -23.55
C VAL A 432 20.89 1.63 -22.92
N TYR A 433 21.65 2.43 -23.66
CA TYR A 433 21.88 3.81 -23.33
C TYR A 433 20.87 4.70 -24.06
N SER A 434 19.99 5.37 -23.31
CA SER A 434 18.95 6.26 -23.82
C SER A 434 19.35 7.72 -23.64
N CYS A 435 19.53 8.45 -24.74
CA CYS A 435 19.92 9.87 -24.75
C CYS A 435 19.05 10.66 -25.74
N PRO A 436 18.73 11.95 -25.47
CA PRO A 436 17.91 12.75 -26.40
C PRO A 436 18.51 12.92 -27.79
N THR A 437 19.83 12.73 -27.92
CA THR A 437 20.57 12.91 -29.18
C THR A 437 20.91 11.61 -29.90
N ASN A 438 20.58 10.44 -29.36
CA ASN A 438 20.96 9.14 -29.96
C ASN A 438 19.83 8.43 -30.72
N GLY A 439 18.73 9.13 -31.00
CA GLY A 439 17.66 8.61 -31.86
C GLY A 439 16.71 7.61 -31.19
N THR A 440 16.83 7.38 -29.88
CA THR A 440 15.96 6.48 -29.09
C THR A 440 14.53 7.00 -28.88
N GLY A 441 14.19 8.13 -29.51
CA GLY A 441 12.94 8.85 -29.24
C GLY A 441 12.87 9.41 -27.81
N SER A 442 13.96 9.35 -27.04
CA SER A 442 14.02 9.88 -25.68
C SER A 442 13.68 11.35 -25.71
N HIS A 443 12.57 11.67 -25.04
CA HIS A 443 12.12 13.03 -24.91
C HIS A 443 12.70 13.68 -23.66
N TYR A 444 13.36 12.96 -22.74
CA TYR A 444 13.89 13.52 -21.49
C TYR A 444 15.04 14.53 -21.73
N THR A 445 15.43 15.28 -20.70
CA THR A 445 16.65 16.11 -20.71
C THR A 445 17.82 15.47 -19.95
N ILE A 446 17.59 14.27 -19.40
CA ILE A 446 18.59 13.38 -18.81
C ILE A 446 18.87 12.20 -19.72
N ASP A 447 20.05 11.62 -19.55
CA ASP A 447 20.37 10.31 -20.09
C ASP A 447 19.96 9.23 -19.09
N LYS A 448 19.59 8.06 -19.62
CA LYS A 448 19.22 6.89 -18.82
C LYS A 448 19.97 5.67 -19.31
N VAL A 449 20.39 4.81 -18.38
CA VAL A 449 20.82 3.44 -18.71
C VAL A 449 19.66 2.50 -18.37
N ARG A 450 19.23 1.69 -19.34
CA ARG A 450 18.05 0.81 -19.21
C ARG A 450 18.41 -0.65 -19.37
N LEU A 451 17.67 -1.52 -18.71
CA LEU A 451 17.78 -2.97 -18.85
C LEU A 451 16.84 -3.50 -19.94
N LYS A 452 17.40 -4.13 -20.99
CA LYS A 452 16.63 -4.75 -22.07
C LYS A 452 15.77 -5.91 -21.57
N GLY A 453 14.65 -6.13 -22.24
CA GLY A 453 13.71 -7.20 -21.90
C GLY A 453 12.88 -6.91 -20.65
N THR A 454 12.98 -5.70 -20.09
CA THR A 454 12.10 -5.21 -19.02
C THR A 454 11.24 -4.06 -19.55
N TYR A 455 10.16 -3.74 -18.83
CA TYR A 455 9.32 -2.58 -19.06
C TYR A 455 9.13 -1.84 -17.73
N PHE A 456 9.36 -0.54 -17.75
CA PHE A 456 9.05 0.36 -16.65
C PHE A 456 8.45 1.64 -17.26
N SER A 457 7.18 1.53 -17.67
CA SER A 457 6.47 2.66 -18.24
C SER A 457 5.76 3.41 -17.15
N THR A 458 5.96 4.72 -17.09
CA THR A 458 5.09 5.65 -16.37
C THR A 458 3.80 5.91 -17.15
N ASN A 459 2.75 6.39 -16.48
CA ASN A 459 1.52 6.92 -17.11
C ASN A 459 1.80 8.04 -18.14
N TYR A 460 3.00 8.58 -18.07
CA TYR A 460 3.48 9.65 -18.91
C TYR A 460 4.35 9.11 -20.07
N SER A 461 5.35 8.25 -19.80
CA SER A 461 6.22 7.68 -20.84
C SER A 461 5.47 6.72 -21.78
N SER A 462 4.39 6.07 -21.32
CA SER A 462 3.55 5.18 -22.15
C SER A 462 2.94 5.87 -23.38
N LYS A 463 2.89 7.20 -23.39
CA LYS A 463 2.31 8.01 -24.47
C LYS A 463 3.32 8.36 -25.56
N ASN A 464 4.59 8.01 -25.38
CA ASN A 464 5.68 8.36 -26.29
C ASN A 464 6.40 7.10 -26.75
N SER A 465 6.90 7.12 -28.00
CA SER A 465 7.72 6.04 -28.55
C SER A 465 9.16 6.15 -28.02
N VAL A 466 9.38 5.76 -26.77
CA VAL A 466 10.71 5.69 -26.13
C VAL A 466 11.04 4.24 -25.84
N GLU A 467 12.31 3.87 -25.94
CA GLU A 467 12.78 2.58 -25.43
C GLU A 467 12.48 2.48 -23.93
N ASP A 468 11.75 1.43 -23.57
CA ASP A 468 11.23 1.18 -22.22
C ASP A 468 12.10 0.13 -21.50
N GLY A 469 12.09 0.17 -20.18
CA GLY A 469 12.85 -0.72 -19.30
C GLY A 469 13.23 -0.04 -18.01
N ILE A 470 13.48 -0.86 -16.98
CA ILE A 470 14.01 -0.44 -15.67
C ILE A 470 15.31 0.31 -15.90
N PHE A 471 15.52 1.41 -15.18
CA PHE A 471 16.53 2.41 -15.54
C PHE A 471 17.27 3.00 -14.34
N ILE A 472 18.46 3.55 -14.61
CA ILE A 472 19.16 4.51 -13.75
C ILE A 472 19.18 5.87 -14.44
N ASP A 473 18.92 6.93 -13.67
CA ASP A 473 18.96 8.30 -14.13
C ASP A 473 20.33 8.95 -13.92
N ILE A 474 20.85 9.60 -14.98
CA ILE A 474 22.13 10.30 -14.94
C ILE A 474 21.89 11.81 -14.82
N LEU A 475 22.03 12.33 -13.61
CA LEU A 475 21.96 13.75 -13.29
C LEU A 475 23.31 14.42 -13.57
N VAL A 476 23.27 15.52 -14.33
CA VAL A 476 24.47 16.28 -14.68
C VAL A 476 24.50 17.59 -13.91
N TYR A 477 25.60 17.84 -13.22
CA TYR A 477 25.83 19.07 -12.47
C TYR A 477 26.74 20.01 -13.26
N ASP A 478 26.16 21.13 -13.70
CA ASP A 478 26.84 22.11 -14.54
C ASP A 478 27.26 23.36 -13.78
N LYS A 479 28.42 23.91 -14.15
CA LYS A 479 28.94 25.15 -13.58
C LYS A 479 27.98 26.32 -13.87
N THR A 480 27.90 27.28 -12.97
CA THR A 480 27.18 28.54 -13.21
C THR A 480 27.97 29.79 -12.77
N SER A 481 27.37 30.97 -12.90
CA SER A 481 27.99 32.23 -12.52
C SER A 481 28.13 32.35 -11.00
N ASN A 482 29.24 32.96 -10.57
CA ASN A 482 29.43 33.35 -9.16
C ASN A 482 28.64 34.62 -8.81
N ASN A 483 28.18 35.36 -9.83
CA ASN A 483 27.35 36.53 -9.65
C ASN A 483 25.87 36.11 -9.54
N LYS A 484 25.24 36.41 -8.41
CA LYS A 484 23.85 36.01 -8.10
C LYS A 484 22.83 36.46 -9.16
N PHE A 485 23.01 37.63 -9.78
CA PHE A 485 22.10 38.12 -10.81
C PHE A 485 22.24 37.31 -12.11
N LEU A 486 23.46 37.11 -12.60
CA LEU A 486 23.73 36.29 -13.78
C LEU A 486 23.34 34.83 -13.57
N GLN A 487 23.52 34.31 -12.35
CA GLN A 487 23.06 32.98 -11.95
C GLN A 487 21.54 32.87 -12.05
N LYS A 488 20.78 33.82 -11.50
CA LYS A 488 19.32 33.85 -11.62
C LYS A 488 18.86 33.91 -13.08
N LEU A 489 19.50 34.72 -13.93
CA LEU A 489 19.18 34.77 -15.35
C LEU A 489 19.43 33.43 -16.06
N HIS A 490 20.56 32.79 -15.76
CA HIS A 490 20.91 31.49 -16.30
C HIS A 490 19.88 30.42 -15.91
N MET A 491 19.52 30.35 -14.64
CA MET A 491 18.51 29.42 -14.14
C MET A 491 17.11 29.72 -14.69
N ALA A 492 16.74 31.00 -14.84
CA ALA A 492 15.47 31.39 -15.43
C ALA A 492 15.37 30.97 -16.91
N TYR A 493 16.46 31.05 -17.66
CA TYR A 493 16.54 30.57 -19.04
C TYR A 493 16.31 29.05 -19.11
N LEU A 494 17.02 28.28 -18.28
CA LEU A 494 16.87 26.82 -18.22
C LEU A 494 15.47 26.41 -17.75
N TYR A 495 14.91 27.11 -16.77
CA TYR A 495 13.55 26.91 -16.30
C TYR A 495 12.52 27.18 -17.43
N ALA A 496 12.71 28.24 -18.22
CA ALA A 496 11.81 28.53 -19.34
C ALA A 496 11.85 27.42 -20.42
N ILE A 497 13.05 26.92 -20.75
CA ILE A 497 13.21 25.84 -21.74
C ILE A 497 12.63 24.53 -21.24
N THR A 498 12.94 24.13 -20.01
CA THR A 498 12.39 22.90 -19.41
C THR A 498 10.86 22.95 -19.32
N LYS A 499 10.26 24.11 -19.00
CA LYS A 499 8.78 24.27 -19.03
C LYS A 499 8.20 24.26 -20.43
N ALA A 500 8.88 24.80 -21.43
CA ALA A 500 8.44 24.70 -22.82
C ALA A 500 8.48 23.25 -23.31
N LEU A 501 9.54 22.51 -22.97
CA LEU A 501 9.68 21.08 -23.19
C LEU A 501 8.56 20.29 -22.51
N GLU A 502 8.32 20.49 -21.20
CA GLU A 502 7.23 19.84 -20.46
C GLU A 502 5.85 20.08 -21.11
N VAL A 503 5.52 21.31 -21.51
CA VAL A 503 4.24 21.61 -22.18
C VAL A 503 4.13 20.88 -23.52
N ARG A 504 5.23 20.84 -24.28
CA ARG A 504 5.31 20.13 -25.56
C ARG A 504 5.20 18.61 -25.40
N TRP A 505 5.75 18.09 -24.31
CA TRP A 505 5.76 16.71 -23.85
C TRP A 505 4.40 16.21 -23.39
N TYR A 506 3.78 16.90 -22.41
CA TYR A 506 2.42 16.59 -21.95
C TYR A 506 1.36 16.83 -23.05
N ASN A 507 1.74 17.57 -24.10
CA ASN A 507 0.86 18.00 -25.17
C ASN A 507 -0.43 18.67 -24.66
N ALA A 508 -0.32 19.34 -23.51
CA ALA A 508 -1.42 19.92 -22.77
C ALA A 508 -0.98 21.22 -22.07
N PRO A 509 -1.86 22.22 -21.95
CA PRO A 509 -1.56 23.44 -21.21
C PRO A 509 -1.40 23.18 -19.70
N ARG A 510 -0.61 24.01 -19.02
CA ARG A 510 -0.34 23.91 -17.58
C ARG A 510 -1.61 24.22 -16.77
N LYS A 511 -1.88 23.50 -15.69
CA LYS A 511 -3.12 23.65 -14.90
C LYS A 511 -3.17 24.86 -13.93
N ASN A 512 -2.09 25.66 -13.82
CA ASN A 512 -1.95 26.73 -12.80
C ASN A 512 -1.98 28.15 -13.42
N PHE A 513 -1.44 29.16 -12.73
CA PHE A 513 -1.39 30.59 -13.15
C PHE A 513 -0.92 30.81 -14.61
N HIS A 514 -0.14 29.90 -15.17
CA HIS A 514 0.35 29.95 -16.56
C HIS A 514 -0.56 29.25 -17.59
N TYR A 515 -1.78 28.83 -17.24
CA TYR A 515 -2.69 28.10 -18.13
C TYR A 515 -2.94 28.84 -19.45
N ARG A 516 -3.35 30.11 -19.38
CA ARG A 516 -3.66 30.91 -20.58
C ARG A 516 -2.45 31.06 -21.51
N ALA A 517 -1.29 31.39 -20.96
CA ALA A 517 -0.05 31.54 -21.72
C ALA A 517 0.36 30.21 -22.38
N SER A 518 0.33 29.10 -21.64
CA SER A 518 0.67 27.78 -22.19
C SER A 518 -0.34 27.29 -23.25
N LYS A 519 -1.64 27.59 -23.09
CA LYS A 519 -2.68 27.26 -24.07
C LYS A 519 -2.48 28.01 -25.39
N LEU A 520 -2.10 29.28 -25.33
CA LEU A 520 -1.78 30.10 -26.51
C LEU A 520 -0.46 29.66 -27.17
N ALA A 521 0.54 29.29 -26.39
CA ALA A 521 1.85 28.87 -26.90
C ALA A 521 1.84 27.45 -27.52
N LEU A 522 1.01 26.54 -27.02
CA LEU A 522 1.03 25.11 -27.38
C LEU A 522 0.94 24.83 -28.90
N PRO A 523 0.06 25.48 -29.70
CA PRO A 523 0.04 25.29 -31.15
C PRO A 523 1.38 25.61 -31.82
N PHE A 524 2.08 26.65 -31.36
CA PHE A 524 3.38 27.04 -31.89
C PHE A 524 4.49 26.07 -31.42
N LEU A 525 4.44 25.65 -30.15
CA LEU A 525 5.39 24.67 -29.62
C LEU A 525 5.32 23.35 -30.38
N ARG A 526 4.13 22.94 -30.86
CA ARG A 526 3.95 21.72 -31.66
C ARG A 526 4.72 21.73 -32.99
N LEU A 527 4.91 22.90 -33.59
CA LEU A 527 5.60 23.07 -34.87
C LEU A 527 7.12 22.95 -34.76
N ILE A 528 7.67 23.09 -33.55
CA ILE A 528 9.11 23.04 -33.32
C ILE A 528 9.53 21.58 -33.07
N PRO A 529 10.52 21.04 -33.80
CA PRO A 529 11.05 19.70 -33.56
C PRO A 529 11.74 19.58 -32.19
N TYR A 530 11.67 18.40 -31.57
CA TYR A 530 12.31 18.14 -30.26
C TYR A 530 13.82 18.43 -30.24
N CYS A 531 14.54 18.16 -31.33
CA CYS A 531 15.98 18.42 -31.43
C CYS A 531 16.33 19.91 -31.22
N VAL A 532 15.45 20.84 -31.60
CA VAL A 532 15.66 22.28 -31.38
C VAL A 532 15.62 22.60 -29.88
N TYR A 533 14.64 22.05 -29.17
CA TYR A 533 14.55 22.24 -27.72
C TYR A 533 15.74 21.64 -26.98
N HIS A 534 16.15 20.42 -27.34
CA HIS A 534 17.33 19.78 -26.75
C HIS A 534 18.62 20.55 -27.08
N GLY A 535 18.74 21.10 -28.28
CA GLY A 535 19.88 21.96 -28.65
C GLY A 535 19.93 23.26 -27.85
N LEU A 536 18.79 23.94 -27.66
CA LEU A 536 18.68 25.12 -26.80
C LEU A 536 18.99 24.81 -25.33
N PHE A 537 18.51 23.66 -24.85
CA PHE A 537 18.81 23.17 -23.51
C PHE A 537 20.31 22.92 -23.33
N GLU A 538 20.94 22.18 -24.25
CA GLU A 538 22.38 21.88 -24.23
C GLU A 538 23.24 23.15 -24.32
N LEU A 539 22.81 24.13 -25.13
CA LEU A 539 23.46 25.44 -25.19
C LEU A 539 23.43 26.17 -23.84
N GLY A 540 22.29 26.12 -23.14
CA GLY A 540 22.12 26.70 -21.82
C GLY A 540 23.05 26.06 -20.80
N VAL A 541 22.91 24.75 -20.59
CA VAL A 541 23.65 24.03 -19.55
C VAL A 541 25.17 24.08 -19.78
N SER A 542 25.62 24.11 -21.04
CA SER A 542 27.03 24.19 -21.40
C SER A 542 27.62 25.60 -21.40
N PHE A 543 26.81 26.65 -21.15
CA PHE A 543 27.22 28.05 -21.26
C PHE A 543 28.43 28.40 -20.37
N TYR A 544 28.50 27.83 -19.17
CA TYR A 544 29.59 28.07 -18.22
C TYR A 544 30.60 26.92 -18.12
N LYS A 545 30.61 25.95 -19.06
CA LYS A 545 31.46 24.75 -18.98
C LYS A 545 32.96 25.05 -18.81
N ASN A 546 33.45 26.12 -19.43
CA ASN A 546 34.87 26.52 -19.42
C ASN A 546 35.25 27.43 -18.24
N LYS A 547 34.34 27.69 -17.30
CA LYS A 547 34.61 28.57 -16.15
C LYS A 547 35.51 27.85 -15.14
N LYS A 548 36.79 28.24 -15.08
CA LYS A 548 37.79 27.61 -14.19
C LYS A 548 37.50 27.81 -12.69
N ASN A 549 37.06 29.02 -12.29
CA ASN A 549 36.83 29.37 -10.89
C ASN A 549 35.33 29.46 -10.57
N ALA A 550 34.54 28.47 -11.00
CA ALA A 550 33.15 28.37 -10.59
C ALA A 550 33.09 28.04 -9.09
N LYS A 551 32.13 28.60 -8.37
CA LYS A 551 31.85 28.25 -6.96
C LYS A 551 30.53 27.52 -6.78
N TYR A 552 29.73 27.45 -7.85
CA TYR A 552 28.37 26.95 -7.81
C TYR A 552 28.07 26.06 -9.02
N LEU A 553 27.28 25.03 -8.77
CA LEU A 553 26.66 24.13 -9.73
C LEU A 553 25.16 24.38 -9.80
N ILE A 554 24.58 23.96 -10.91
CA ILE A 554 23.14 23.80 -11.05
C ILE A 554 22.86 22.32 -11.32
N ASP A 555 21.79 21.82 -10.71
CA ASP A 555 21.14 20.61 -11.18
C ASP A 555 20.37 21.00 -12.45
N SER A 556 20.98 20.67 -13.59
CA SER A 556 20.51 21.10 -14.90
C SER A 556 19.15 20.51 -15.28
N VAL A 557 18.71 19.44 -14.60
CA VAL A 557 17.54 18.66 -15.01
C VAL A 557 16.48 18.47 -13.91
N GLY A 558 16.82 18.72 -12.64
CA GLY A 558 15.91 18.53 -11.53
C GLY A 558 14.87 19.64 -11.31
N LYS A 559 13.89 19.35 -10.44
CA LYS A 559 12.85 20.29 -9.99
C LYS A 559 13.41 21.50 -9.22
N LYS A 560 14.71 21.50 -8.92
CA LYS A 560 15.43 22.43 -8.05
C LYS A 560 15.97 23.69 -8.74
N LEU A 561 15.75 23.87 -10.05
CA LEU A 561 16.09 25.13 -10.75
C LEU A 561 15.43 26.38 -10.11
N ILE A 562 14.37 26.21 -9.31
CA ILE A 562 13.68 27.27 -8.56
C ILE A 562 14.39 27.57 -7.23
N ASP A 563 15.07 26.57 -6.65
CA ASP A 563 15.59 26.58 -5.27
C ASP A 563 17.01 27.19 -5.18
N GLY A 564 17.63 27.47 -6.32
CA GLY A 564 18.93 28.16 -6.42
C GLY A 564 20.08 27.26 -6.83
N ALA A 565 21.29 27.79 -6.82
CA ALA A 565 22.50 27.03 -7.17
C ALA A 565 23.16 26.40 -5.94
N MET A 566 23.75 25.23 -6.13
CA MET A 566 24.44 24.46 -5.10
C MET A 566 25.92 24.83 -5.06
N PRO A 567 26.58 24.92 -3.90
CA PRO A 567 28.04 25.06 -3.82
C PRO A 567 28.77 23.89 -4.50
N ILE A 568 29.95 24.15 -5.08
CA ILE A 568 30.81 23.10 -5.68
C ILE A 568 31.50 22.24 -4.60
N ASP A 569 31.87 22.88 -3.50
CA ASP A 569 32.68 22.29 -2.44
C ASP A 569 32.10 20.95 -2.01
N GLY A 570 32.92 19.88 -2.05
CA GLY A 570 32.53 18.55 -1.62
C GLY A 570 32.13 17.54 -2.71
N LEU A 571 31.87 18.01 -3.94
CA LEU A 571 31.38 17.18 -5.05
C LEU A 571 32.46 16.76 -6.06
N GLU A 572 33.67 17.28 -5.91
CA GLU A 572 34.81 16.99 -6.81
C GLU A 572 35.50 15.66 -6.47
N GLU A 573 35.37 15.21 -5.22
CA GLU A 573 35.95 13.96 -4.73
C GLU A 573 34.86 13.05 -4.19
N VAL A 574 35.08 11.74 -4.34
CA VAL A 574 34.15 10.71 -3.89
C VAL A 574 34.86 9.71 -2.98
N HIS A 575 34.11 9.14 -2.05
CA HIS A 575 34.53 7.99 -1.26
C HIS A 575 33.46 6.89 -1.33
N TYR A 576 33.84 5.65 -1.03
CA TYR A 576 32.95 4.50 -1.17
C TYR A 576 32.29 4.13 0.17
N VAL A 577 30.99 3.89 0.13
CA VAL A 577 30.18 3.43 1.27
C VAL A 577 29.42 2.14 0.93
N ASP A 578 28.93 1.43 1.95
CA ASP A 578 28.01 0.31 1.75
C ASP A 578 26.63 0.83 1.33
N PHE A 579 26.11 0.27 0.24
CA PHE A 579 24.81 0.62 -0.34
C PHE A 579 24.20 -0.61 -1.03
N ASP A 580 23.06 -1.09 -0.55
CA ASP A 580 22.32 -2.24 -1.13
C ASP A 580 23.21 -3.47 -1.43
N GLY A 581 24.14 -3.78 -0.51
CA GLY A 581 25.05 -4.92 -0.64
C GLY A 581 26.24 -4.72 -1.57
N ILE A 582 26.38 -3.54 -2.19
CA ILE A 582 27.57 -3.16 -2.97
C ILE A 582 28.32 -1.99 -2.31
N LYS A 583 29.51 -1.68 -2.84
CA LYS A 583 30.22 -0.43 -2.53
C LYS A 583 29.90 0.60 -3.61
N ALA A 584 29.29 1.72 -3.23
CA ALA A 584 28.95 2.80 -4.15
C ALA A 584 29.65 4.12 -3.78
N PRO A 585 30.06 4.94 -4.75
CA PRO A 585 30.70 6.22 -4.50
C PRO A 585 29.67 7.28 -4.07
N ILE A 586 29.99 8.04 -3.04
CA ILE A 586 29.25 9.24 -2.61
C ILE A 586 30.21 10.44 -2.48
N PRO A 587 29.72 11.68 -2.56
CA PRO A 587 30.57 12.87 -2.39
C PRO A 587 31.25 12.90 -1.02
N VAL A 588 32.50 13.36 -0.94
CA VAL A 588 33.22 13.50 0.35
C VAL A 588 32.51 14.44 1.31
N ASP A 589 31.98 15.55 0.81
CA ASP A 589 31.11 16.43 1.60
C ASP A 589 29.68 16.42 1.02
N TYR A 590 28.98 15.31 1.29
CA TYR A 590 27.57 15.14 0.96
C TYR A 590 26.64 16.04 1.80
N THR A 591 27.12 16.65 2.89
CA THR A 591 26.28 17.45 3.80
C THR A 591 25.75 18.70 3.10
N GLY A 592 26.63 19.39 2.36
CA GLY A 592 26.25 20.55 1.55
C GLY A 592 25.20 20.19 0.50
N TYR A 593 25.40 19.05 -0.18
CA TYR A 593 24.47 18.53 -1.19
C TYR A 593 23.10 18.19 -0.58
N LEU A 594 23.05 17.39 0.48
CA LEU A 594 21.79 16.93 1.08
C LEU A 594 21.03 18.07 1.74
N ASN A 595 21.72 19.05 2.33
CA ASN A 595 21.09 20.27 2.84
C ASN A 595 20.50 21.12 1.71
N TYR A 596 21.18 21.24 0.56
CA TYR A 596 20.64 21.91 -0.62
C TYR A 596 19.40 21.18 -1.17
N ALA A 597 19.45 19.85 -1.28
CA ALA A 597 18.38 19.05 -1.87
C ALA A 597 17.15 18.91 -0.96
N TYR A 598 17.35 18.66 0.34
CA TYR A 598 16.31 18.26 1.29
C TYR A 598 16.16 19.18 2.51
N GLY A 599 17.02 20.19 2.66
CA GLY A 599 17.03 21.11 3.80
C GLY A 599 17.77 20.57 5.03
N PRO A 600 17.90 21.35 6.11
CA PRO A 600 18.81 21.04 7.22
C PRO A 600 18.42 19.79 8.03
N ASN A 601 17.17 19.36 7.92
CA ASN A 601 16.62 18.21 8.66
C ASN A 601 16.51 16.95 7.77
N TYR A 602 17.34 16.82 6.74
CA TYR A 602 17.25 15.71 5.77
C TYR A 602 17.43 14.32 6.41
N MET A 603 18.10 14.23 7.56
CA MET A 603 18.25 12.99 8.33
C MET A 603 16.95 12.57 9.03
N THR A 604 16.05 13.51 9.28
CA THR A 604 14.73 13.22 9.86
C THR A 604 13.87 12.56 8.80
N LEU A 605 13.35 11.37 9.10
CA LEU A 605 12.47 10.67 8.17
C LEU A 605 11.20 11.49 7.90
N PRO A 606 10.73 11.57 6.65
CA PRO A 606 9.42 12.15 6.36
C PRO A 606 8.32 11.29 7.00
N THR A 607 7.13 11.86 7.22
CA THR A 607 5.95 11.10 7.67
C THR A 607 5.58 10.03 6.64
N TYR A 608 5.03 8.88 7.05
CA TYR A 608 4.64 7.83 6.08
C TYR A 608 3.64 8.32 5.01
N SER A 609 2.80 9.30 5.30
CA SER A 609 1.92 9.96 4.32
C SER A 609 2.67 10.69 3.19
N LYS A 610 3.93 11.09 3.44
CA LYS A 610 4.83 11.70 2.46
C LYS A 610 5.81 10.68 1.86
N ARG A 611 5.72 9.41 2.27
CA ARG A 611 6.51 8.28 1.75
C ARG A 611 5.72 7.59 0.66
N SER A 612 5.87 8.09 -0.56
CA SER A 612 5.31 7.48 -1.75
C SER A 612 6.41 7.28 -2.78
N ALA A 613 6.24 6.25 -3.60
CA ALA A 613 6.97 6.11 -4.84
C ALA A 613 6.81 7.40 -5.69
N PRO A 614 7.90 7.98 -6.22
CA PRO A 614 7.82 9.22 -6.99
C PRO A 614 7.13 9.03 -8.35
N HIS A 615 7.10 7.81 -8.89
CA HIS A 615 6.53 7.53 -10.20
C HIS A 615 5.14 6.84 -10.16
N ASN A 616 4.24 7.33 -11.00
CA ASN A 616 2.98 6.63 -11.32
C ASN A 616 3.19 5.76 -12.55
N PHE A 617 3.30 4.44 -12.37
CA PHE A 617 3.53 3.49 -13.46
C PHE A 617 2.23 3.12 -14.20
N ALA A 618 2.33 2.98 -15.52
CA ALA A 618 1.32 2.39 -16.41
C ALA A 618 1.54 0.88 -16.57
N ARG A 619 2.80 0.44 -16.60
CA ARG A 619 3.19 -0.96 -16.75
C ARG A 619 4.57 -1.18 -16.13
N ILE A 620 4.69 -2.24 -15.35
CA ILE A 620 5.97 -2.81 -14.93
C ILE A 620 6.05 -4.27 -15.34
N ASP A 621 7.14 -4.66 -15.99
CA ASP A 621 7.43 -6.02 -16.42
C ASP A 621 8.93 -6.27 -16.26
N MET A 622 9.31 -7.22 -15.42
CA MET A 622 10.72 -7.53 -15.18
C MET A 622 11.24 -8.62 -16.14
N GLY A 623 10.42 -9.06 -17.10
CA GLY A 623 10.82 -10.03 -18.12
C GLY A 623 11.38 -11.32 -17.52
N GLU A 624 12.47 -11.81 -18.11
CA GLU A 624 13.16 -13.03 -17.65
C GLU A 624 13.79 -12.87 -16.27
N TYR A 625 13.98 -11.63 -15.80
CA TYR A 625 14.58 -11.33 -14.51
C TYR A 625 13.63 -11.53 -13.31
N ILE A 626 12.40 -12.00 -13.54
CA ILE A 626 11.42 -12.34 -12.48
C ILE A 626 11.82 -13.59 -11.69
N PHE A 627 12.48 -14.56 -12.33
CA PHE A 627 12.73 -15.87 -11.72
C PHE A 627 14.10 -15.93 -11.07
N GLU A 628 14.14 -15.95 -9.73
CA GLU A 628 15.26 -16.56 -9.01
C GLU A 628 15.20 -18.08 -9.24
N ASN A 629 16.34 -18.69 -9.57
CA ASN A 629 16.48 -20.11 -9.93
C ASN A 629 15.55 -21.05 -9.10
N LYS A 630 14.60 -21.70 -9.78
CA LYS A 630 13.65 -22.66 -9.23
C LYS A 630 14.14 -24.10 -9.39
N GLU A 631 14.52 -24.77 -8.31
CA GLU A 631 14.41 -26.23 -8.23
C GLU A 631 13.83 -26.68 -6.88
N LYS A 632 12.73 -27.46 -6.99
CA LYS A 632 12.07 -28.36 -6.03
C LYS A 632 11.16 -27.77 -4.93
N ALA A 633 9.86 -28.04 -5.05
CA ALA A 633 9.11 -28.93 -4.14
C ALA A 633 7.65 -29.12 -4.61
N GLN A 634 7.24 -30.36 -4.82
CA GLN A 634 5.84 -30.81 -4.97
C GLN A 634 5.30 -31.29 -3.62
N PHE A 635 4.02 -31.06 -3.29
CA PHE A 635 3.28 -31.89 -2.32
C PHE A 635 1.78 -32.07 -2.63
N ARG A 636 1.24 -33.18 -2.09
CA ARG A 636 0.15 -34.08 -2.52
C ARG A 636 -1.28 -33.67 -2.13
N GLU A 637 -2.26 -34.31 -2.79
CA GLU A 637 -3.69 -34.36 -2.42
C GLU A 637 -4.01 -35.45 -1.37
N VAL A 638 -4.96 -35.18 -0.47
CA VAL A 638 -5.82 -36.19 0.20
C VAL A 638 -7.22 -35.59 0.43
N ASN A 639 -8.25 -36.41 0.16
CA ASN A 639 -9.69 -36.11 0.21
C ASN A 639 -10.36 -36.91 1.33
N ILE A 640 -11.11 -36.28 2.24
CA ILE A 640 -12.16 -36.93 3.05
C ILE A 640 -13.27 -35.89 3.37
N LYS A 641 -14.53 -36.24 3.04
CA LYS A 641 -15.74 -35.38 3.06
C LYS A 641 -16.20 -35.03 4.49
N GLY A 642 -16.78 -33.83 4.70
CA GLY A 642 -17.13 -33.24 6.01
C GLY A 642 -18.62 -32.93 6.25
N GLU A 643 -18.92 -32.29 7.39
CA GLU A 643 -20.12 -32.36 8.25
C GLU A 643 -21.43 -31.64 7.80
N LEU A 644 -21.57 -31.19 6.56
CA LEU A 644 -22.84 -30.58 6.07
C LEU A 644 -23.83 -31.59 5.48
N PHE A 645 -23.54 -32.88 5.60
CA PHE A 645 -24.33 -33.98 5.06
C PHE A 645 -25.11 -34.76 6.13
N GLU A 646 -25.19 -34.28 7.37
CA GLU A 646 -25.91 -34.96 8.44
C GLU A 646 -27.37 -34.46 8.56
N THR A 647 -28.30 -35.40 8.66
CA THR A 647 -29.74 -35.15 8.90
C THR A 647 -30.03 -34.92 10.39
N GLU A 648 -31.08 -34.15 10.67
CA GLU A 648 -31.64 -33.96 12.02
C GLU A 648 -31.99 -35.30 12.70
N ILE A 649 -31.78 -35.37 14.02
CA ILE A 649 -32.52 -36.26 14.93
C ILE A 649 -33.54 -35.40 15.66
#